data_AF-K1QIM0-F1
#
_entry.id   AF-K1QIM0-F1
#
_cell.length_a   1.000
_cell.length_b   1.000
_cell.length_c   1.000
_cell.angle_alpha   90.00
_cell.angle_beta   90.00
_cell.angle_gamma   90.00
#
_symmetry.space_group_name_H-M   'P 1'
#
loop_
_entity.id
_entity.type
_entity.pdbx_description
1 polymer ?
#
loop_
_entity_poly.entity_id
_entity_poly.type
_entity_poly.pdbx_seq_one_letter_code
_entity_poly.pdbx_strand_id
1 'polypeptide(L)'
;MVAVVVKDGQVVFSEAFGLKNLETNQPMTTSTQFGIGSLTKIFANLLIQKYFGEDSRYSLITTLRLLFGKNNLFENSELRTHFSNTLDLMAHRMGFSSHNYLRLDDSLHRGNVLERIRKFHPRGGFRDSFYYNNVLYGLLTDIGERLGGKSWEELVQQEFYSPTGMTNSSFFTTLDPNSINIATGYKDDNGDLYPTSFELLRKWTELCGAACITTSADDMGQFMKLLLNDGVTESGKRLVGHEEMKDMFRSWNIPRSAKLDKYFSVIKGVPFSREYTGYALGLKTGFYRDRRILEETGDIFGYSSILTLFPDENLGIFVAMSGEDYDELFRITASSYMADVVNGQEPWLNASSLCTFPEPFMKPKTKKGKRAIKEVSLGRPANDFAGIYRNDLYGDIAIAENNGSLQLQYGYVVFDLIRRDSKSYRFYMISTGIAAHAFKRRSLEFKASDPEKPNSIDIASLPHFEDSDFIRQPHLTVAKVVEDKTTREGILDSTLRTTFKSCRWNQNPGMAVTVVKDGKQVFSKAYGHKDIESREPVTNTTMFGIGSLTKVFANLLVQKFMSNFSRYDMNTTLRHLFGNKEMFKHSFLLSQFVNTLDLMSHRTGLPAYNYLRLDDKLRRDNIIERIQLLKEGGGFREQFKVNNLMYGIITFMAERIGGSSWEKLIKKELLDPIGMNNTSFFTLLEPEAENIATGYIQDEGMLRPVSFEFLRRWTELCGAACITASADDMAKFMNFLLNGGKTESGLRLMYEEKIKELFLPWIHLQKSDIQEYFEKSRGVPFSRKYSGYGLGFNIGTYRDHRILEETGNIFGYRSLMTLFPDKNLGIFISTTGEDDDELFRISVSSYIADLYNEEEPWLNSTLLCSFPRPFMAHSPKRRSRYLPSDVPLGRPIGDYTGTYHDEVFRDITVTTENNQLKLTYGYVTFELRKRAGKSEKFYMIAEGSAQYALKPRTVEFRETDANRTGYINVLFIKSFEDSEFFKVPEIDTTSIGIWR
;
A
#
# COMPACT_ATOMS: atom_id res chain seq x y z
N MET A 1 6.46 15.79 16.03
CA MET A 1 7.78 16.29 16.43
C MET A 1 8.20 15.55 17.69
N VAL A 2 9.48 15.25 17.85
CA VAL A 2 10.09 14.81 19.10
C VAL A 2 11.21 15.78 19.48
N ALA A 3 11.46 15.94 20.78
CA ALA A 3 12.53 16.78 21.29
C ALA A 3 13.15 16.16 22.55
N VAL A 4 14.47 16.25 22.69
CA VAL A 4 15.23 15.81 23.87
C VAL A 4 16.26 16.85 24.25
N VAL A 5 16.44 17.06 25.55
CA VAL A 5 17.49 17.91 26.14
C VAL A 5 18.30 17.11 27.14
N VAL A 6 19.62 17.11 26.92
CA VAL A 6 20.63 16.54 27.83
C VAL A 6 21.35 17.69 28.51
N LYS A 7 21.44 17.66 29.84
CA LYS A 7 22.17 18.64 30.65
C LYS A 7 22.92 17.90 31.75
N ASP A 8 24.20 18.21 31.89
CA ASP A 8 25.06 17.64 32.94
C ASP A 8 25.07 16.10 32.95
N GLY A 9 25.08 15.50 31.75
CA GLY A 9 25.04 14.06 31.54
C GLY A 9 23.67 13.39 31.75
N GLN A 10 22.62 14.15 32.07
CA GLN A 10 21.27 13.63 32.32
C GLN A 10 20.26 14.12 31.28
N VAL A 11 19.27 13.29 30.95
CA VAL A 11 18.12 13.73 30.13
C VAL A 11 17.17 14.52 31.03
N VAL A 12 17.06 15.83 30.80
CA VAL A 12 16.21 16.74 31.59
C VAL A 12 14.86 17.03 30.91
N PHE A 13 14.72 16.68 29.63
CA PHE A 13 13.49 16.77 28.86
C PHE A 13 13.51 15.75 27.72
N SER A 14 12.43 14.99 27.53
CA SER A 14 12.23 14.11 26.36
C SER A 14 10.74 13.98 26.10
N GLU A 15 10.24 14.53 25.00
CA GLU A 15 8.81 14.59 24.71
C GLU A 15 8.51 14.35 23.22
N ALA A 16 7.29 13.87 22.97
CA ALA A 16 6.77 13.61 21.63
C ALA A 16 5.40 14.27 21.43
N PHE A 17 5.23 14.90 20.27
CA PHE A 17 4.06 15.70 19.93
C PHE A 17 3.51 15.32 18.55
N GLY A 18 2.19 15.14 18.46
CA GLY A 18 1.48 14.90 17.20
C GLY A 18 1.43 13.44 16.77
N LEU A 19 1.15 13.22 15.49
CA LEU A 19 0.88 11.91 14.91
C LEU A 19 2.05 11.42 14.07
N LYS A 20 2.46 10.15 14.26
CA LYS A 20 3.51 9.53 13.45
C LYS A 20 3.02 9.21 12.04
N ASN A 21 1.72 9.06 11.84
CA ASN A 21 1.08 8.87 10.54
C ASN A 21 -0.32 9.51 10.56
N LEU A 22 -0.58 10.39 9.59
CA LEU A 22 -1.83 11.17 9.49
C LEU A 22 -3.01 10.32 9.00
N GLU A 23 -2.76 9.22 8.31
CA GLU A 23 -3.81 8.35 7.76
C GLU A 23 -4.33 7.35 8.79
N THR A 24 -3.43 6.84 9.65
CA THR A 24 -3.77 5.85 10.68
C THR A 24 -4.06 6.48 12.05
N ASN A 25 -3.88 7.80 12.20
CA ASN A 25 -4.01 8.53 13.46
C ASN A 25 -3.15 7.96 14.61
N GLN A 26 -2.01 7.37 14.28
CA GLN A 26 -1.11 6.82 15.30
C GLN A 26 -0.30 7.95 15.98
N PRO A 27 -0.25 8.02 17.33
CA PRO A 27 0.52 9.03 18.03
C PRO A 27 2.04 8.79 17.93
N MET A 28 2.82 9.86 18.05
CA MET A 28 4.28 9.79 18.23
C MET A 28 4.65 9.45 19.67
N THR A 29 5.77 8.76 19.84
CA THR A 29 6.45 8.52 21.12
C THR A 29 7.89 9.03 21.06
N THR A 30 8.58 9.15 22.19
CA THR A 30 9.99 9.57 22.24
C THR A 30 10.92 8.58 21.53
N SER A 31 10.50 7.30 21.46
CA SER A 31 11.11 6.23 20.68
C SER A 31 10.72 6.22 19.19
N THR A 32 9.84 7.11 18.72
CA THR A 32 9.52 7.22 17.29
C THR A 32 10.74 7.72 16.52
N GLN A 33 11.10 7.00 15.46
CA GLN A 33 12.24 7.32 14.62
C GLN A 33 11.91 8.36 13.54
N PHE A 34 12.91 9.15 13.17
CA PHE A 34 12.88 10.13 12.09
C PHE A 34 14.13 9.99 11.24
N GLY A 35 14.01 10.22 9.93
CA GLY A 35 15.18 10.43 9.08
C GLY A 35 15.88 11.73 9.46
N ILE A 36 17.12 11.65 9.96
CA ILE A 36 17.83 12.83 10.48
C ILE A 36 18.67 13.58 9.44
N GLY A 37 18.60 13.16 8.17
CA GLY A 37 19.32 13.78 7.07
C GLY A 37 20.80 14.02 7.41
N SER A 38 21.25 15.25 7.18
CA SER A 38 22.65 15.67 7.32
C SER A 38 23.29 15.48 8.69
N LEU A 39 22.53 15.27 9.77
CA LEU A 39 23.11 14.86 11.06
C LEU A 39 23.90 13.55 10.99
N THR A 40 23.61 12.72 9.98
CA THR A 40 24.37 11.49 9.66
C THR A 40 25.87 11.76 9.46
N LYS A 41 26.25 12.97 9.03
CA LYS A 41 27.65 13.35 8.80
C LYS A 41 28.48 13.30 10.09
N ILE A 42 27.86 13.57 11.23
CA ILE A 42 28.52 13.51 12.54
C ILE A 42 28.98 12.07 12.79
N PHE A 43 28.12 11.08 12.55
CA PHE A 43 28.46 9.65 12.68
C PHE A 43 29.53 9.22 11.69
N ALA A 44 29.44 9.66 10.43
CA ALA A 44 30.45 9.34 9.42
C ALA A 44 31.84 9.86 9.82
N ASN A 45 31.93 11.09 10.32
CA ASN A 45 33.19 11.67 10.75
C ASN A 45 33.70 11.06 12.06
N LEU A 46 32.81 10.78 13.01
CA LEU A 46 33.16 10.15 14.29
C LEU A 46 33.72 8.73 14.10
N LEU A 47 33.15 7.96 13.16
CA LEU A 47 33.65 6.63 12.80
C LEU A 47 35.08 6.70 12.25
N ILE A 48 35.35 7.63 11.35
CA ILE A 48 36.68 7.82 10.75
C ILE A 48 37.69 8.26 11.82
N GLN A 49 37.31 9.23 12.66
CA GLN A 49 38.13 9.71 13.75
C GLN A 49 38.50 8.58 14.72
N LYS A 50 37.53 7.73 15.09
CA LYS A 50 37.78 6.55 15.92
C LYS A 50 38.89 5.66 15.34
N TYR A 51 38.84 5.37 14.04
CA TYR A 51 39.88 4.55 13.40
C TYR A 51 41.25 5.24 13.34
N PHE A 52 41.31 6.57 13.28
CA PHE A 52 42.59 7.30 13.37
C PHE A 52 43.23 7.14 14.75
N GLY A 53 42.43 7.11 15.81
CA GLY A 53 42.92 6.85 17.17
C GLY A 53 43.38 5.41 17.41
N GLU A 54 42.87 4.45 16.63
CA GLU A 54 43.20 3.02 16.75
C GLU A 54 44.37 2.58 15.86
N ASP A 55 44.59 3.26 14.73
CA ASP A 55 45.65 2.96 13.78
C ASP A 55 46.41 4.22 13.37
N SER A 56 47.62 4.37 13.93
CA SER A 56 48.50 5.53 13.70
C SER A 56 48.98 5.69 12.26
N ARG A 57 48.69 4.75 11.35
CA ARG A 57 48.95 4.90 9.91
C ARG A 57 48.00 5.92 9.27
N TYR A 58 46.88 6.22 9.92
CA TYR A 58 45.83 7.10 9.40
C TYR A 58 45.63 8.32 10.30
N SER A 59 45.23 9.44 9.69
CA SER A 59 44.96 10.72 10.37
C SER A 59 44.11 11.62 9.48
N LEU A 60 43.74 12.80 9.97
CA LEU A 60 43.07 13.85 9.21
C LEU A 60 43.83 14.29 7.94
N ILE A 61 45.15 14.13 7.90
CA ILE A 61 45.96 14.52 6.74
C ILE A 61 46.31 13.34 5.84
N THR A 62 45.77 12.14 6.11
CA THR A 62 45.92 10.98 5.24
C THR A 62 45.43 11.29 3.85
N THR A 63 46.32 11.21 2.87
CA THR A 63 46.00 11.53 1.48
C THR A 63 45.06 10.49 0.90
N LEU A 64 44.13 10.94 0.05
CA LEU A 64 43.23 10.03 -0.68
C LEU A 64 44.03 9.09 -1.59
N ARG A 65 45.21 9.51 -2.06
CA ARG A 65 46.11 8.65 -2.84
C ARG A 65 46.62 7.46 -2.03
N LEU A 66 46.92 7.64 -0.75
CA LEU A 66 47.30 6.51 0.12
C LEU A 66 46.14 5.53 0.31
N LEU A 67 44.91 6.04 0.44
CA LEU A 67 43.72 5.21 0.68
C LEU A 67 43.26 4.44 -0.57
N PHE A 68 43.44 5.01 -1.76
CA PHE A 68 42.86 4.46 -3.00
C PHE A 68 43.89 4.00 -4.05
N GLY A 69 45.18 4.29 -3.89
CA GLY A 69 46.25 3.83 -4.78
C GLY A 69 46.21 4.37 -6.22
N LYS A 70 45.30 5.30 -6.56
CA LYS A 70 45.14 5.85 -7.92
C LYS A 70 45.98 7.12 -8.11
N ASN A 71 46.79 7.17 -9.17
CA ASN A 71 47.56 8.37 -9.54
C ASN A 71 46.72 9.48 -10.21
N ASN A 72 45.43 9.24 -10.53
CA ASN A 72 44.52 10.22 -11.14
C ASN A 72 43.14 10.21 -10.46
N LEU A 73 43.04 10.72 -9.24
CA LEU A 73 41.81 10.69 -8.41
C LEU A 73 40.75 11.72 -8.83
N PHE A 74 41.14 12.79 -9.51
CA PHE A 74 40.25 13.83 -10.04
C PHE A 74 40.79 14.28 -11.39
N GLU A 75 40.10 13.91 -12.45
CA GLU A 75 40.53 14.10 -13.85
C GLU A 75 40.67 15.58 -14.19
N ASN A 76 39.81 16.42 -13.60
CA ASN A 76 39.76 17.86 -13.86
C ASN A 76 40.56 18.70 -12.84
N SER A 77 41.45 18.08 -12.03
CA SER A 77 42.30 18.82 -11.09
C SER A 77 43.51 18.02 -10.59
N GLU A 78 44.70 18.27 -11.15
CA GLU A 78 45.95 17.66 -10.67
C GLU A 78 46.24 18.00 -9.20
N LEU A 79 45.99 19.24 -8.80
CA LEU A 79 46.21 19.71 -7.44
C LEU A 79 45.37 18.91 -6.42
N ARG A 80 44.08 18.67 -6.71
CA ARG A 80 43.26 17.83 -5.83
C ARG A 80 43.67 16.36 -5.89
N THR A 81 44.06 15.87 -7.06
CA THR A 81 44.56 14.50 -7.21
C THR A 81 45.75 14.21 -6.31
N HIS A 82 46.69 15.14 -6.19
CA HIS A 82 47.93 14.93 -5.44
C HIS A 82 47.81 15.27 -3.95
N PHE A 83 46.98 16.27 -3.60
CA PHE A 83 47.03 16.87 -2.26
C PHE A 83 45.76 16.70 -1.43
N SER A 84 44.69 16.13 -1.96
CA SER A 84 43.46 15.90 -1.18
C SER A 84 43.68 14.86 -0.09
N ASN A 85 43.14 15.14 1.09
CA ASN A 85 43.15 14.25 2.24
C ASN A 85 41.76 14.07 2.86
N THR A 86 41.67 13.23 3.87
CA THR A 86 40.42 12.94 4.62
C THR A 86 39.80 14.21 5.20
N LEU A 87 40.60 15.10 5.81
CA LEU A 87 40.13 16.40 6.31
C LEU A 87 39.49 17.26 5.22
N ASP A 88 40.03 17.23 4.00
CA ASP A 88 39.47 18.03 2.90
C ASP A 88 38.03 17.60 2.54
N LEU A 89 37.73 16.29 2.66
CA LEU A 89 36.38 15.75 2.50
C LEU A 89 35.48 16.10 3.70
N MET A 90 35.96 15.80 4.92
CA MET A 90 35.19 15.95 6.17
C MET A 90 34.82 17.42 6.46
N ALA A 91 35.66 18.38 6.05
CA ALA A 91 35.47 19.81 6.27
C ALA A 91 35.00 20.59 5.02
N HIS A 92 34.54 19.92 3.96
CA HIS A 92 34.04 20.55 2.72
C HIS A 92 35.04 21.50 2.02
N ARG A 93 36.33 21.15 2.03
CA ARG A 93 37.44 21.96 1.48
C ARG A 93 37.81 21.61 0.05
N MET A 94 37.05 20.71 -0.57
CA MET A 94 37.29 20.25 -1.94
C MET A 94 36.92 21.27 -3.01
N GLY A 95 36.00 22.21 -2.76
CA GLY A 95 35.61 23.22 -3.76
C GLY A 95 34.81 22.66 -4.97
N PHE A 96 34.17 21.50 -4.81
CA PHE A 96 33.25 20.93 -5.79
C PHE A 96 31.80 21.25 -5.41
N SER A 97 30.96 21.62 -6.38
CA SER A 97 29.53 21.83 -6.15
C SER A 97 28.79 20.54 -5.77
N SER A 98 27.52 20.64 -5.37
CA SER A 98 26.84 19.60 -4.58
C SER A 98 26.56 18.30 -5.34
N HIS A 99 26.21 18.40 -6.63
CA HIS A 99 25.83 17.27 -7.49
C HIS A 99 24.78 16.31 -6.90
N ASN A 100 23.86 16.81 -6.06
CA ASN A 100 22.90 15.96 -5.34
C ASN A 100 22.01 15.10 -6.25
N TYR A 101 21.74 15.55 -7.49
CA TYR A 101 20.92 14.78 -8.44
C TYR A 101 21.58 13.49 -8.92
N LEU A 102 22.91 13.32 -8.78
CA LEU A 102 23.55 12.03 -9.08
C LEU A 102 22.96 10.88 -8.26
N ARG A 103 22.34 11.16 -7.10
CA ARG A 103 21.65 10.16 -6.27
C ARG A 103 20.37 9.61 -6.88
N LEU A 104 19.92 10.17 -8.01
CA LEU A 104 18.81 9.62 -8.79
C LEU A 104 19.27 8.54 -9.76
N ASP A 105 20.56 8.48 -10.07
CA ASP A 105 21.12 7.49 -10.97
C ASP A 105 21.19 6.12 -10.27
N ASP A 106 20.44 5.15 -10.77
CA ASP A 106 20.42 3.77 -10.25
C ASP A 106 21.78 3.05 -10.35
N SER A 107 22.70 3.56 -11.18
CA SER A 107 24.05 3.01 -11.27
C SER A 107 25.00 3.56 -10.21
N LEU A 108 24.64 4.62 -9.47
CA LEU A 108 25.49 5.17 -8.42
C LEU A 108 25.35 4.35 -7.13
N HIS A 109 26.41 3.69 -6.70
CA HIS A 109 26.46 2.96 -5.44
C HIS A 109 27.80 3.18 -4.74
N ARG A 110 27.94 2.76 -3.48
CA ARG A 110 29.16 3.01 -2.68
C ARG A 110 30.43 2.54 -3.37
N GLY A 111 30.41 1.33 -3.92
CA GLY A 111 31.55 0.73 -4.61
C GLY A 111 32.07 1.49 -5.85
N ASN A 112 31.28 2.39 -6.45
CA ASN A 112 31.69 3.15 -7.64
C ASN A 112 31.68 4.68 -7.44
N VAL A 113 31.38 5.18 -6.23
CA VAL A 113 31.27 6.63 -5.97
C VAL A 113 32.54 7.38 -6.38
N LEU A 114 33.72 6.82 -6.11
CA LEU A 114 35.00 7.41 -6.48
C LEU A 114 35.13 7.58 -8.01
N GLU A 115 34.63 6.63 -8.80
CA GLU A 115 34.69 6.68 -10.26
C GLU A 115 33.78 7.77 -10.82
N ARG A 116 32.64 8.01 -10.15
CA ARG A 116 31.70 9.07 -10.53
C ARG A 116 32.24 10.46 -10.19
N ILE A 117 32.75 10.67 -8.98
CA ILE A 117 33.24 12.00 -8.55
C ILE A 117 34.56 12.41 -9.21
N ARG A 118 35.32 11.47 -9.80
CA ARG A 118 36.54 11.75 -10.56
C ARG A 118 36.36 12.81 -11.63
N LYS A 119 35.17 12.87 -12.22
CA LYS A 119 34.79 13.80 -13.29
C LYS A 119 34.25 15.14 -12.77
N PHE A 120 34.21 15.38 -11.47
CA PHE A 120 33.75 16.65 -10.93
C PHE A 120 34.64 17.80 -11.38
N HIS A 121 33.99 18.90 -11.77
CA HIS A 121 34.69 20.14 -12.13
C HIS A 121 34.80 21.04 -10.90
N PRO A 122 36.00 21.57 -10.58
CA PRO A 122 36.16 22.55 -9.52
C PRO A 122 35.31 23.80 -9.77
N ARG A 123 34.53 24.22 -8.78
CA ARG A 123 33.77 25.48 -8.83
C ARG A 123 34.36 26.56 -7.93
N GLY A 124 35.11 26.17 -6.90
CA GLY A 124 35.86 27.08 -6.03
C GLY A 124 37.32 26.67 -5.81
N GLY A 125 38.05 27.52 -5.10
CA GLY A 125 39.44 27.26 -4.70
C GLY A 125 39.55 26.04 -3.78
N PHE A 126 40.59 25.23 -3.96
CA PHE A 126 40.90 24.14 -3.04
C PHE A 126 41.35 24.70 -1.69
N ARG A 127 40.75 24.25 -0.59
CA ARG A 127 40.99 24.71 0.80
C ARG A 127 40.66 26.16 1.14
N ASP A 128 40.42 27.00 0.15
CA ASP A 128 39.99 28.40 0.31
C ASP A 128 38.48 28.59 0.02
N SER A 129 37.73 27.50 -0.12
CA SER A 129 36.28 27.57 -0.33
C SER A 129 35.53 26.54 0.50
N PHE A 130 34.25 26.84 0.73
CA PHE A 130 33.29 25.96 1.38
C PHE A 130 32.17 25.63 0.40
N TYR A 131 32.12 24.36 -0.02
CA TYR A 131 31.02 23.83 -0.83
C TYR A 131 30.42 22.61 -0.14
N TYR A 132 29.20 22.79 0.37
CA TYR A 132 28.45 21.71 0.99
C TYR A 132 28.13 20.62 -0.05
N ASN A 133 28.68 19.43 0.17
CA ASN A 133 28.65 18.36 -0.81
C ASN A 133 28.33 17.01 -0.16
N ASN A 134 27.13 16.51 -0.44
CA ASN A 134 26.66 15.27 0.14
C ASN A 134 27.14 14.02 -0.62
N VAL A 135 27.56 14.14 -1.88
CA VAL A 135 28.06 13.00 -2.66
C VAL A 135 29.47 12.62 -2.20
N LEU A 136 30.30 13.60 -1.84
CA LEU A 136 31.63 13.37 -1.28
C LEU A 136 31.60 12.69 0.10
N TYR A 137 30.52 12.82 0.87
CA TYR A 137 30.32 12.02 2.09
C TYR A 137 30.02 10.54 1.79
N GLY A 138 29.59 10.21 0.57
CA GLY A 138 29.58 8.84 0.08
C GLY A 138 30.98 8.24 -0.04
N LEU A 139 31.97 9.05 -0.41
CA LEU A 139 33.38 8.62 -0.39
C LEU A 139 33.89 8.40 1.04
N LEU A 140 33.48 9.24 2.00
CA LEU A 140 33.80 9.02 3.43
C LEU A 140 33.20 7.70 3.95
N THR A 141 32.03 7.31 3.44
CA THR A 141 31.41 6.02 3.76
C THR A 141 32.29 4.87 3.29
N ASP A 142 32.75 4.90 2.03
CA ASP A 142 33.70 3.91 1.47
C ASP A 142 35.05 3.90 2.24
N ILE A 143 35.55 5.06 2.68
CA ILE A 143 36.75 5.12 3.53
C ILE A 143 36.51 4.41 4.88
N GLY A 144 35.38 4.67 5.54
CA GLY A 144 35.02 4.01 6.79
C GLY A 144 34.92 2.49 6.64
N GLU A 145 34.29 2.00 5.56
CA GLU A 145 34.16 0.58 5.23
C GLU A 145 35.53 -0.08 5.01
N ARG A 146 36.46 0.62 4.32
CA ARG A 146 37.84 0.13 4.09
C ARG A 146 38.66 0.05 5.36
N LEU A 147 38.53 1.03 6.24
CA LEU A 147 39.25 1.06 7.51
C LEU A 147 38.72 -0.01 8.48
N GLY A 148 37.40 -0.20 8.53
CA GLY A 148 36.75 -1.14 9.45
C GLY A 148 36.53 -2.56 8.93
N GLY A 149 36.65 -2.80 7.62
CA GLY A 149 36.50 -4.12 7.01
C GLY A 149 35.07 -4.69 7.03
N LYS A 150 34.05 -3.85 7.28
CA LYS A 150 32.62 -4.21 7.31
C LYS A 150 31.79 -3.15 6.60
N SER A 151 30.51 -3.41 6.38
CA SER A 151 29.59 -2.38 5.87
C SER A 151 29.46 -1.22 6.86
N TRP A 152 29.20 -0.02 6.36
CA TRP A 152 29.11 1.17 7.19
C TRP A 152 28.02 1.05 8.27
N GLU A 153 26.88 0.43 7.94
CA GLU A 153 25.79 0.16 8.87
C GLU A 153 26.23 -0.75 10.02
N GLU A 154 26.94 -1.85 9.72
CA GLU A 154 27.48 -2.75 10.74
C GLU A 154 28.49 -2.04 11.64
N LEU A 155 29.34 -1.18 11.05
CA LEU A 155 30.32 -0.41 11.80
C LEU A 155 29.67 0.60 12.74
N VAL A 156 28.70 1.38 12.27
CA VAL A 156 27.98 2.33 13.13
C VAL A 156 27.19 1.61 14.22
N GLN A 157 26.55 0.49 13.88
CA GLN A 157 25.85 -0.34 14.86
C GLN A 157 26.81 -0.85 15.95
N GLN A 158 27.95 -1.41 15.55
CA GLN A 158 28.92 -2.01 16.47
C GLN A 158 29.65 -0.97 17.32
N GLU A 159 30.10 0.12 16.70
CA GLU A 159 31.00 1.08 17.34
C GLU A 159 30.25 2.18 18.10
N PHE A 160 29.00 2.49 17.73
CA PHE A 160 28.23 3.56 18.36
C PHE A 160 26.91 3.09 18.93
N TYR A 161 26.03 2.45 18.16
CA TYR A 161 24.68 2.16 18.67
C TYR A 161 24.68 1.17 19.83
N SER A 162 25.33 0.01 19.67
CA SER A 162 25.38 -1.02 20.71
C SER A 162 26.09 -0.55 21.98
N PRO A 163 27.24 0.15 21.94
CA PRO A 163 27.93 0.60 23.15
C PRO A 163 27.25 1.77 23.88
N THR A 164 26.45 2.58 23.18
CA THR A 164 25.72 3.71 23.78
C THR A 164 24.27 3.39 24.13
N GLY A 165 23.76 2.22 23.71
CA GLY A 165 22.37 1.82 23.96
C GLY A 165 21.35 2.50 23.04
N MET A 166 21.76 2.92 21.84
CA MET A 166 20.83 3.44 20.81
C MET A 166 20.06 2.30 20.14
N THR A 167 19.18 1.64 20.91
CA THR A 167 18.48 0.41 20.49
C THR A 167 17.38 0.64 19.46
N ASN A 168 16.93 1.88 19.30
CA ASN A 168 15.90 2.25 18.34
C ASN A 168 16.48 2.79 17.03
N SER A 169 17.79 2.97 16.88
CA SER A 169 18.36 3.62 15.71
C SER A 169 18.60 2.63 14.58
N SER A 170 18.43 3.09 13.35
CA SER A 170 18.53 2.26 12.15
C SER A 170 18.99 3.08 10.93
N PHE A 171 18.85 2.49 9.75
CA PHE A 171 19.31 3.06 8.48
C PHE A 171 18.28 2.82 7.39
N PHE A 172 17.89 3.86 6.63
CA PHE A 172 16.96 3.71 5.50
C PHE A 172 17.35 2.60 4.50
N THR A 173 18.65 2.35 4.35
CA THR A 173 19.25 1.35 3.45
C THR A 173 18.94 -0.09 3.84
N THR A 174 18.86 -0.41 5.14
CA THR A 174 18.64 -1.77 5.66
C THR A 174 17.29 -1.94 6.36
N LEU A 175 16.67 -0.83 6.72
CA LEU A 175 15.43 -0.78 7.47
C LEU A 175 14.22 -1.34 6.70
N ASP A 176 13.43 -2.21 7.36
CA ASP A 176 12.03 -2.43 7.01
C ASP A 176 11.11 -1.51 7.83
N PRO A 177 10.42 -0.52 7.22
CA PRO A 177 9.59 0.44 7.95
C PRO A 177 8.40 -0.19 8.66
N ASN A 178 7.98 -1.39 8.26
CA ASN A 178 6.90 -2.13 8.93
C ASN A 178 7.35 -2.82 10.22
N SER A 179 8.65 -2.96 10.42
CA SER A 179 9.24 -3.64 11.58
C SER A 179 9.60 -2.69 12.73
N ILE A 180 9.56 -1.38 12.49
CA ILE A 180 10.01 -0.37 13.45
C ILE A 180 8.98 0.73 13.70
N ASN A 181 9.19 1.49 14.78
CA ASN A 181 8.41 2.68 15.10
C ASN A 181 8.95 3.94 14.39
N ILE A 182 8.80 4.07 13.06
CA ILE A 182 9.21 5.28 12.31
C ILE A 182 8.01 6.19 11.97
N ALA A 183 8.20 7.50 12.03
CA ALA A 183 7.22 8.46 11.54
C ALA A 183 7.16 8.46 10.01
N THR A 184 5.97 8.60 9.39
CA THR A 184 5.85 8.86 7.95
C THR A 184 6.29 10.29 7.65
N GLY A 185 7.21 10.50 6.72
CA GLY A 185 7.66 11.83 6.29
C GLY A 185 6.64 12.51 5.39
N TYR A 186 6.26 13.76 5.68
CA TYR A 186 5.26 14.52 4.90
C TYR A 186 5.86 15.75 4.21
N LYS A 187 5.48 15.93 2.95
CA LYS A 187 5.96 17.00 2.07
C LYS A 187 4.80 17.93 1.74
N ASP A 188 4.95 19.22 2.02
CA ASP A 188 3.94 20.24 1.67
C ASP A 188 4.01 20.54 0.16
N ASP A 189 2.86 20.40 -0.50
CA ASP A 189 2.65 20.95 -1.84
C ASP A 189 1.36 21.78 -1.87
N ASN A 190 1.53 23.11 -1.89
CA ASN A 190 0.44 24.10 -1.93
C ASN A 190 -0.53 24.04 -0.73
N GLY A 191 -0.04 23.64 0.44
CA GLY A 191 -0.83 23.56 1.67
C GLY A 191 -1.39 22.17 1.95
N ASP A 192 -1.32 21.25 0.98
CA ASP A 192 -1.65 19.84 1.17
C ASP A 192 -0.39 19.05 1.55
N LEU A 193 -0.53 18.11 2.48
CA LEU A 193 0.56 17.26 2.95
C LEU A 193 0.52 15.91 2.22
N TYR A 194 1.63 15.58 1.55
CA TYR A 194 1.78 14.32 0.82
C TYR A 194 2.79 13.41 1.54
N PRO A 195 2.47 12.14 1.79
CA PRO A 195 3.43 11.20 2.35
C PRO A 195 4.57 10.98 1.34
N THR A 196 5.79 10.93 1.85
CA THR A 196 6.98 10.66 1.05
C THR A 196 7.17 9.16 0.88
N SER A 197 7.47 8.71 -0.33
CA SER A 197 7.79 7.31 -0.60
C SER A 197 9.00 6.84 0.20
N PHE A 198 8.85 5.75 0.95
CA PHE A 198 9.96 5.11 1.63
C PHE A 198 11.00 4.55 0.65
N GLU A 199 10.57 4.07 -0.52
CA GLU A 199 11.48 3.60 -1.57
C GLU A 199 12.36 4.72 -2.11
N LEU A 200 11.78 5.92 -2.31
CA LEU A 200 12.56 7.10 -2.66
C LEU A 200 13.60 7.42 -1.57
N LEU A 201 13.21 7.41 -0.30
CA LEU A 201 14.12 7.68 0.82
C LEU A 201 15.27 6.66 0.87
N ARG A 202 14.97 5.37 0.69
CA ARG A 202 15.97 4.30 0.63
C ARG A 202 16.96 4.51 -0.51
N LYS A 203 16.48 4.72 -1.74
CA LYS A 203 17.35 4.95 -2.91
C LYS A 203 18.17 6.25 -2.79
N TRP A 204 17.54 7.33 -2.32
CA TRP A 204 18.21 8.63 -2.14
C TRP A 204 19.35 8.60 -1.11
N THR A 205 19.29 7.67 -0.17
CA THR A 205 20.23 7.56 0.95
C THR A 205 21.25 6.44 0.79
N GLU A 206 21.36 5.82 -0.39
CA GLU A 206 22.23 4.67 -0.67
C GLU A 206 23.71 4.90 -0.29
N LEU A 207 24.22 6.12 -0.50
CA LEU A 207 25.58 6.52 -0.12
C LEU A 207 25.82 6.64 1.40
N CYS A 208 24.81 6.44 2.22
CA CYS A 208 24.76 6.50 3.68
C CYS A 208 25.27 7.76 4.38
N GLY A 209 26.59 7.99 4.43
CA GLY A 209 27.26 8.91 5.36
C GLY A 209 26.84 10.37 5.30
N ALA A 210 25.95 10.72 4.37
CA ALA A 210 25.32 12.03 4.29
C ALA A 210 23.91 12.11 4.90
N ALA A 211 23.12 11.02 4.94
CA ALA A 211 21.68 11.10 5.24
C ALA A 211 20.92 9.81 5.64
N CYS A 212 21.54 8.62 5.71
CA CYS A 212 20.77 7.38 5.85
C CYS A 212 20.25 7.06 7.27
N ILE A 213 20.76 7.70 8.32
CA ILE A 213 20.38 7.34 9.69
C ILE A 213 18.92 7.70 9.96
N THR A 214 18.23 6.77 10.62
CA THR A 214 16.98 7.00 11.33
C THR A 214 17.22 6.84 12.83
N THR A 215 16.69 7.75 13.64
CA THR A 215 16.88 7.69 15.10
C THR A 215 15.71 8.32 15.84
N SER A 216 15.64 8.10 17.14
CA SER A 216 14.61 8.61 18.04
C SER A 216 15.17 9.67 18.99
N ALA A 217 14.29 10.35 19.74
CA ALA A 217 14.72 11.28 20.78
C ALA A 217 15.47 10.54 21.92
N ASP A 218 14.99 9.36 22.31
CA ASP A 218 15.62 8.56 23.37
C ASP A 218 17.06 8.18 23.02
N ASP A 219 17.28 7.71 21.79
CA ASP A 219 18.60 7.31 21.30
C ASP A 219 19.53 8.50 21.08
N MET A 220 19.02 9.59 20.51
CA MET A 220 19.84 10.78 20.29
C MET A 220 20.26 11.43 21.61
N GLY A 221 19.46 11.29 22.68
CA GLY A 221 19.87 11.63 24.04
C GLY A 221 21.15 10.90 24.46
N GLN A 222 21.24 9.58 24.20
CA GLN A 222 22.45 8.81 24.52
C GLN A 222 23.65 9.23 23.67
N PHE A 223 23.42 9.51 22.38
CA PHE A 223 24.48 9.99 21.49
C PHE A 223 25.03 11.36 21.94
N MET A 224 24.16 12.29 22.34
CA MET A 224 24.58 13.59 22.86
C MET A 224 25.40 13.47 24.14
N LYS A 225 25.05 12.54 25.05
CA LYS A 225 25.88 12.25 26.23
C LYS A 225 27.29 11.81 25.84
N LEU A 226 27.44 10.93 24.84
CA LEU A 226 28.76 10.52 24.33
C LEU A 226 29.56 11.71 23.82
N LEU A 227 28.95 12.58 23.03
CA LEU A 227 29.61 13.76 22.45
C LEU A 227 30.04 14.77 23.51
N LEU A 228 29.17 15.03 24.50
CA LEU A 228 29.44 15.98 25.58
C LEU A 228 30.43 15.43 26.62
N ASN A 229 30.51 14.11 26.78
CA ASN A 229 31.41 13.44 27.71
C ASN A 229 32.73 12.99 27.03
N ASP A 230 33.25 13.79 26.09
CA ASP A 230 34.56 13.58 25.46
C ASP A 230 34.76 12.16 24.89
N GLY A 231 33.72 11.60 24.26
CA GLY A 231 33.78 10.28 23.61
C GLY A 231 33.76 9.10 24.59
N VAL A 232 33.36 9.32 25.85
CA VAL A 232 33.22 8.29 26.88
C VAL A 232 31.73 7.99 27.14
N THR A 233 31.36 6.71 27.14
CA THR A 233 29.99 6.27 27.44
C THR A 233 29.63 6.48 28.92
N GLU A 234 28.34 6.38 29.24
CA GLU A 234 27.85 6.41 30.63
C GLU A 234 28.45 5.27 31.48
N SER A 235 28.78 4.13 30.88
CA SER A 235 29.49 3.02 31.54
C SER A 235 30.99 3.25 31.76
N GLY A 236 31.52 4.41 31.36
CA GLY A 236 32.94 4.77 31.49
C GLY A 236 33.85 4.21 30.37
N LYS A 237 33.29 3.59 29.33
CA LYS A 237 34.07 3.07 28.20
C LYS A 237 34.41 4.22 27.24
N ARG A 238 35.70 4.45 26.98
CA ARG A 238 36.15 5.38 25.93
C ARG A 238 35.95 4.74 24.55
N LEU A 239 35.11 5.34 23.71
CA LEU A 239 34.88 4.89 22.33
C LEU A 239 35.74 5.66 21.32
N VAL A 240 35.97 6.94 21.59
CA VAL A 240 36.76 7.85 20.76
C VAL A 240 37.81 8.54 21.63
N GLY A 241 39.03 8.67 21.11
CA GLY A 241 40.13 9.30 21.83
C GLY A 241 39.90 10.81 22.04
N HIS A 242 40.63 11.37 23.02
CA HIS A 242 40.47 12.77 23.42
C HIS A 242 40.86 13.74 22.28
N GLU A 243 41.98 13.49 21.60
CA GLU A 243 42.42 14.37 20.51
C GLU A 243 41.48 14.26 19.29
N GLU A 244 40.95 13.08 19.02
CA GLU A 244 39.96 12.84 17.98
C GLU A 244 38.63 13.58 18.24
N MET A 245 38.16 13.58 19.49
CA MET A 245 36.97 14.33 19.93
C MET A 245 37.20 15.85 19.86
N LYS A 246 38.37 16.31 20.28
CA LYS A 246 38.77 17.71 20.17
C LYS A 246 38.81 18.17 18.70
N ASP A 247 39.28 17.32 17.79
CA ASP A 247 39.27 17.58 16.36
C ASP A 247 37.86 17.63 15.77
N MET A 248 36.91 16.81 16.27
CA MET A 248 35.49 16.89 15.92
C MET A 248 34.88 18.26 16.24
N PHE A 249 35.34 18.93 17.30
CA PHE A 249 34.77 20.21 17.78
C PHE A 249 35.56 21.44 17.31
N ARG A 250 36.70 21.23 16.65
CA ARG A 250 37.58 22.27 16.12
C ARG A 250 37.13 22.74 14.74
N SER A 251 37.10 24.06 14.52
CA SER A 251 36.82 24.61 13.19
C SER A 251 37.97 24.34 12.22
N TRP A 252 37.64 23.78 11.05
CA TRP A 252 38.59 23.41 9.99
C TRP A 252 38.33 24.13 8.66
N ASN A 253 37.18 24.77 8.52
CA ASN A 253 36.82 25.57 7.36
C ASN A 253 35.87 26.71 7.79
N ILE A 254 35.78 27.75 6.96
CA ILE A 254 34.91 28.90 7.21
C ILE A 254 33.86 28.95 6.10
N PRO A 255 32.56 28.94 6.42
CA PRO A 255 31.51 29.09 5.42
C PRO A 255 31.45 30.54 4.88
N ARG A 256 32.31 30.91 3.91
CA ARG A 256 32.37 32.28 3.35
C ARG A 256 31.48 32.43 2.09
N SER A 257 30.26 33.01 2.19
CA SER A 257 29.62 33.78 1.10
C SER A 257 28.31 34.49 1.52
N ALA A 258 27.94 35.58 0.86
CA ALA A 258 26.65 36.27 1.07
C ALA A 258 25.40 35.44 0.71
N LYS A 259 25.53 34.37 -0.08
CA LYS A 259 24.45 33.37 -0.28
C LYS A 259 24.39 32.36 0.87
N LEU A 260 25.53 32.10 1.52
CA LEU A 260 25.68 31.26 2.71
C LEU A 260 25.21 31.98 3.97
N ASP A 261 25.31 33.32 4.05
CA ASP A 261 24.66 34.11 5.11
C ASP A 261 23.13 33.97 5.11
N LYS A 262 22.50 33.59 3.99
CA LYS A 262 21.09 33.19 3.95
C LYS A 262 20.85 31.74 4.40
N TYR A 263 21.86 30.89 4.28
CA TYR A 263 21.85 29.49 4.67
C TYR A 263 22.13 29.32 6.17
N PHE A 264 22.81 30.28 6.78
CA PHE A 264 23.25 30.30 8.19
C PHE A 264 22.71 31.54 8.93
N SER A 265 21.49 31.96 8.60
CA SER A 265 21.04 33.35 8.74
C SER A 265 21.09 33.95 10.14
N VAL A 266 21.79 35.08 10.24
CA VAL A 266 21.51 36.15 11.21
C VAL A 266 20.26 36.88 10.77
N ILE A 267 19.19 36.81 11.57
CA ILE A 267 17.94 37.52 11.28
C ILE A 267 18.05 38.92 11.88
N LYS A 268 18.17 39.93 11.01
CA LYS A 268 18.26 41.33 11.41
C LYS A 268 17.05 41.71 12.27
N GLY A 269 17.31 42.28 13.46
CA GLY A 269 16.29 42.71 14.41
C GLY A 269 15.93 41.69 15.49
N VAL A 270 16.43 40.46 15.39
CA VAL A 270 16.32 39.48 16.48
C VAL A 270 17.28 39.86 17.62
N PRO A 271 16.83 39.91 18.89
CA PRO A 271 17.67 40.35 20.03
C PRO A 271 18.92 39.50 20.25
N PHE A 272 18.83 38.19 20.00
CA PHE A 272 19.92 37.24 20.17
C PHE A 272 19.98 36.31 18.95
N SER A 273 20.80 36.66 17.96
CA SER A 273 20.99 35.86 16.74
C SER A 273 21.98 34.71 16.95
N ARG A 274 21.87 33.68 16.09
CA ARG A 274 22.90 32.64 15.96
C ARG A 274 23.94 33.09 14.96
N GLU A 275 25.19 33.14 15.40
CA GLU A 275 26.32 33.52 14.55
C GLU A 275 27.21 32.31 14.30
N TYR A 276 27.39 31.93 13.03
CA TYR A 276 28.25 30.81 12.66
C TYR A 276 29.60 31.34 12.18
N THR A 277 30.67 30.84 12.81
CA THR A 277 32.05 31.28 12.62
C THR A 277 32.92 30.25 11.92
N GLY A 278 32.45 29.00 11.82
CA GLY A 278 33.25 27.90 11.30
C GLY A 278 32.48 26.61 11.05
N TYR A 279 33.20 25.60 10.56
CA TYR A 279 32.70 24.25 10.33
C TYR A 279 33.71 23.22 10.84
N ALA A 280 33.25 22.34 11.72
CA ALA A 280 33.99 21.33 12.47
C ALA A 280 33.41 19.94 12.17
N LEU A 281 34.00 19.23 11.19
CA LEU A 281 33.72 17.82 10.87
C LEU A 281 32.24 17.38 11.02
N GLY A 282 31.33 18.05 10.31
CA GLY A 282 29.89 17.73 10.33
C GLY A 282 29.05 18.60 11.26
N LEU A 283 29.67 19.57 11.96
CA LEU A 283 29.02 20.54 12.83
C LEU A 283 29.42 21.96 12.41
N LYS A 284 28.49 22.90 12.44
CA LYS A 284 28.74 24.34 12.33
C LYS A 284 29.18 24.82 13.71
N THR A 285 30.22 25.65 13.77
CA THR A 285 30.69 26.25 15.03
C THR A 285 30.26 27.70 15.10
N GLY A 286 29.84 28.18 16.27
CA GLY A 286 29.29 29.51 16.38
C GLY A 286 28.99 29.94 17.81
N PHE A 287 28.17 30.99 17.90
CA PHE A 287 27.69 31.53 19.16
C PHE A 287 26.18 31.75 19.13
N TYR A 288 25.53 31.49 20.26
CA TYR A 288 24.18 31.96 20.55
C TYR A 288 24.23 32.74 21.87
N ARG A 289 23.82 34.01 21.82
CA ARG A 289 24.16 35.00 22.86
C ARG A 289 25.69 35.13 22.98
N ASP A 290 26.25 34.72 24.11
CA ASP A 290 27.67 34.68 24.45
C ASP A 290 28.21 33.25 24.56
N ARG A 291 27.39 32.24 24.24
CA ARG A 291 27.70 30.81 24.44
C ARG A 291 28.17 30.16 23.16
N ARG A 292 29.22 29.34 23.26
CA ARG A 292 29.73 28.56 22.13
C ARG A 292 28.75 27.45 21.77
N ILE A 293 28.42 27.34 20.49
CA ILE A 293 27.58 26.26 19.96
C ILE A 293 28.29 25.43 18.89
N LEU A 294 27.95 24.14 18.86
CA LEU A 294 28.20 23.22 17.76
C LEU A 294 26.87 22.69 17.26
N GLU A 295 26.57 22.86 15.98
CA GLU A 295 25.22 22.61 15.49
C GLU A 295 25.18 22.10 14.06
N GLU A 296 24.28 21.17 13.77
CA GLU A 296 23.96 20.82 12.40
C GLU A 296 22.44 20.63 12.25
N THR A 297 21.96 20.88 11.03
CA THR A 297 20.57 20.68 10.66
C THR A 297 20.47 19.54 9.66
N GLY A 298 19.35 18.84 9.66
CA GLY A 298 19.15 17.63 8.89
C GLY A 298 17.83 17.63 8.15
N ASP A 299 17.89 17.78 6.83
CA ASP A 299 16.72 17.73 5.95
C ASP A 299 16.82 16.55 4.97
N ILE A 300 15.74 15.79 4.88
CA ILE A 300 15.48 14.80 3.84
C ILE A 300 13.98 14.86 3.51
N PHE A 301 13.55 14.30 2.37
CA PHE A 301 12.16 14.38 1.92
C PHE A 301 11.17 14.02 3.04
N GLY A 302 10.43 15.04 3.51
CA GLY A 302 9.41 14.90 4.55
C GLY A 302 9.91 14.85 6.00
N TYR A 303 11.21 15.00 6.27
CA TYR A 303 11.76 15.07 7.62
C TYR A 303 12.68 16.28 7.79
N SER A 304 12.61 16.89 8.97
CA SER A 304 13.43 18.02 9.39
C SER A 304 13.98 17.76 10.79
N SER A 305 15.25 18.06 11.03
CA SER A 305 15.90 17.83 12.33
C SER A 305 17.02 18.84 12.61
N ILE A 306 17.38 18.97 13.89
CA ILE A 306 18.50 19.78 14.36
C ILE A 306 19.12 19.14 15.60
N LEU A 307 20.45 19.24 15.70
CA LEU A 307 21.20 18.93 16.92
C LEU A 307 22.06 20.15 17.26
N THR A 308 21.95 20.63 18.49
CA THR A 308 22.71 21.76 19.02
C THR A 308 23.42 21.32 20.30
N LEU A 309 24.74 21.46 20.36
CA LEU A 309 25.55 21.25 21.56
C LEU A 309 26.08 22.60 22.05
N PHE A 310 26.10 22.75 23.37
CA PHE A 310 26.68 23.82 24.16
C PHE A 310 27.74 23.16 25.06
N PRO A 311 28.97 22.95 24.54
CA PRO A 311 29.97 22.12 25.21
C PRO A 311 30.41 22.68 26.56
N ASP A 312 30.53 24.01 26.65
CA ASP A 312 31.01 24.70 27.85
C ASP A 312 30.00 24.62 29.00
N GLU A 313 28.72 24.40 28.66
CA GLU A 313 27.62 24.22 29.59
C GLU A 313 27.16 22.76 29.73
N ASN A 314 27.85 21.80 29.13
CA ASN A 314 27.47 20.38 29.10
C ASN A 314 25.98 20.18 28.74
N LEU A 315 25.52 20.88 27.70
CA LEU A 315 24.12 20.90 27.26
C LEU A 315 24.01 20.45 25.79
N GLY A 316 23.06 19.57 25.51
CA GLY A 316 22.73 19.10 24.16
C GLY A 316 21.23 19.11 23.92
N ILE A 317 20.81 19.54 22.74
CA ILE A 317 19.41 19.66 22.34
C ILE A 317 19.24 19.00 20.98
N PHE A 318 18.26 18.12 20.85
CA PHE A 318 17.86 17.54 19.57
C PHE A 318 16.36 17.70 19.35
N VAL A 319 15.99 18.10 18.14
CA VAL A 319 14.59 18.18 17.69
C VAL A 319 14.47 17.52 16.33
N ALA A 320 13.47 16.65 16.17
CA ALA A 320 13.13 16.05 14.88
C ALA A 320 11.63 16.09 14.62
N MET A 321 11.24 16.25 13.36
CA MET A 321 9.85 16.35 12.95
C MET A 321 9.62 15.71 11.59
N SER A 322 8.40 15.23 11.40
CA SER A 322 7.86 14.92 10.08
C SER A 322 7.14 16.17 9.58
N GLY A 323 7.49 16.62 8.38
CA GLY A 323 7.07 17.89 7.81
C GLY A 323 8.25 18.77 7.37
N GLU A 324 7.93 19.78 6.56
CA GLU A 324 8.89 20.80 6.12
C GLU A 324 9.01 21.92 7.18
N ASP A 325 10.25 22.27 7.54
CA ASP A 325 10.57 23.48 8.29
C ASP A 325 11.18 24.52 7.35
N TYR A 326 10.43 25.58 7.05
CA TYR A 326 10.83 26.58 6.05
C TYR A 326 11.99 27.43 6.56
N ASP A 327 13.06 27.46 5.77
CA ASP A 327 14.30 28.18 6.10
C ASP A 327 14.87 27.78 7.48
N GLU A 328 14.56 26.57 7.97
CA GLU A 328 15.11 25.98 9.20
C GLU A 328 14.72 26.72 10.50
N LEU A 329 13.76 27.64 10.42
CA LEU A 329 13.54 28.65 11.43
C LEU A 329 12.89 28.10 12.71
N PHE A 330 11.93 27.20 12.56
CA PHE A 330 11.18 26.70 13.72
C PHE A 330 12.09 25.86 14.62
N ARG A 331 12.85 24.92 14.06
CA ARG A 331 13.75 24.05 14.86
C ARG A 331 14.90 24.83 15.50
N ILE A 332 15.43 25.84 14.82
CA ILE A 332 16.47 26.73 15.35
C ILE A 332 15.95 27.52 16.56
N THR A 333 14.76 28.11 16.43
CA THR A 333 14.17 28.92 17.50
C THR A 333 13.66 28.06 18.67
N ALA A 334 13.13 26.87 18.40
CA ALA A 334 12.79 25.89 19.42
C ALA A 334 14.03 25.47 20.23
N SER A 335 15.16 25.20 19.56
CA SER A 335 16.44 24.90 20.23
C SER A 335 16.92 26.10 21.08
N SER A 336 16.82 27.33 20.57
CA SER A 336 17.18 28.54 21.32
C SER A 336 16.32 28.75 22.56
N TYR A 337 15.00 28.54 22.45
CA TYR A 337 14.07 28.62 23.58
C TYR A 337 14.40 27.58 24.65
N MET A 338 14.60 26.32 24.27
CA MET A 338 14.97 25.25 25.20
C MET A 338 16.30 25.54 25.90
N ALA A 339 17.29 26.09 25.19
CA ALA A 339 18.58 26.46 25.77
C ALA A 339 18.48 27.61 26.79
N ASP A 340 17.62 28.61 26.55
CA ASP A 340 17.38 29.70 27.50
C ASP A 340 16.70 29.15 28.77
N VAL A 341 15.63 28.38 28.61
CA VAL A 341 14.86 27.79 29.72
C VAL A 341 15.73 26.91 30.61
N VAL A 342 16.48 25.97 30.03
CA VAL A 342 17.26 24.98 30.80
C VAL A 342 18.44 25.62 31.53
N ASN A 343 18.99 26.72 31.00
CA ASN A 343 20.05 27.46 31.68
C ASN A 343 19.51 28.58 32.60
N GLY A 344 18.20 28.61 32.88
CA GLY A 344 17.59 29.61 33.77
C GLY A 344 17.67 31.05 33.25
N GLN A 345 17.89 31.24 31.95
CA GLN A 345 17.83 32.56 31.31
C GLN A 345 16.39 32.87 30.89
N GLU A 346 16.02 34.15 30.95
CA GLU A 346 14.73 34.60 30.44
C GLU A 346 14.68 34.39 28.91
N PRO A 347 13.78 33.52 28.39
CA PRO A 347 13.67 33.29 26.96
C PRO A 347 13.12 34.53 26.27
N TRP A 348 13.79 34.98 25.21
CA TRP A 348 13.29 36.10 24.39
C TRP A 348 12.18 35.67 23.40
N LEU A 349 11.88 34.37 23.37
CA LEU A 349 10.81 33.73 22.61
C LEU A 349 9.76 33.16 23.58
N ASN A 350 8.51 33.12 23.16
CA ASN A 350 7.42 32.41 23.82
C ASN A 350 6.67 31.51 22.82
N ALA A 351 5.67 30.77 23.30
CA ALA A 351 4.90 29.85 22.46
C ALA A 351 4.29 30.52 21.22
N SER A 352 3.76 31.74 21.35
CA SER A 352 3.19 32.48 20.22
C SER A 352 4.25 32.92 19.23
N SER A 353 5.36 33.51 19.71
CA SER A 353 6.43 33.98 18.83
C SER A 353 7.17 32.83 18.14
N LEU A 354 7.24 31.65 18.74
CA LEU A 354 7.78 30.43 18.10
C LEU A 354 6.94 30.02 16.89
N CYS A 355 5.60 30.09 16.99
CA CYS A 355 4.70 29.73 15.89
C CYS A 355 4.71 30.75 14.74
N THR A 356 4.94 32.03 15.04
CA THR A 356 4.89 33.11 14.04
C THR A 356 6.27 33.57 13.58
N PHE A 357 7.34 32.99 14.13
CA PHE A 357 8.71 33.41 13.82
C PHE A 357 8.97 33.37 12.30
N PRO A 358 9.54 34.42 11.69
CA PRO A 358 10.28 35.52 12.30
C PRO A 358 9.47 36.78 12.68
N GLU A 359 8.13 36.74 12.72
CA GLU A 359 7.34 37.86 13.24
C GLU A 359 7.54 38.04 14.76
N PRO A 360 7.59 39.27 15.29
CA PRO A 360 7.39 40.56 14.60
C PRO A 360 8.67 41.14 13.96
N PHE A 361 9.83 40.50 14.13
CA PHE A 361 11.13 41.05 13.71
C PHE A 361 11.26 41.20 12.20
N MET A 362 10.70 40.25 11.45
CA MET A 362 10.67 40.27 10.00
C MET A 362 9.36 39.72 9.49
N LYS A 363 8.79 40.34 8.44
CA LYS A 363 7.67 39.73 7.72
C LYS A 363 8.15 38.45 7.03
N PRO A 364 7.53 37.29 7.31
CA PRO A 364 7.85 36.07 6.58
C PRO A 364 7.62 36.31 5.10
N LYS A 365 8.44 35.69 4.25
CA LYS A 365 8.15 35.67 2.81
C LYS A 365 6.80 34.97 2.65
N THR A 366 5.77 35.72 2.26
CA THR A 366 4.45 35.15 1.94
C THR A 366 4.64 33.99 0.98
N LYS A 367 4.09 32.80 1.31
CA LYS A 367 3.96 31.68 0.37
C LYS A 367 3.28 32.22 -0.90
N LYS A 368 4.04 32.50 -1.95
CA LYS A 368 3.44 32.69 -3.27
C LYS A 368 2.94 31.30 -3.65
N GLY A 369 1.63 31.06 -3.52
CA GLY A 369 1.02 29.85 -4.04
C GLY A 369 1.57 29.57 -5.43
N LYS A 370 1.96 28.33 -5.72
CA LYS A 370 2.55 28.02 -7.02
C LYS A 370 1.54 28.45 -8.09
N ARG A 371 1.90 29.41 -8.95
CA ARG A 371 1.05 29.83 -10.06
C ARG A 371 0.59 28.58 -10.81
N ALA A 372 -0.70 28.50 -11.12
CA ALA A 372 -1.23 27.44 -11.98
C ALA A 372 -0.36 27.35 -13.24
N ILE A 373 0.02 26.13 -13.61
CA ILE A 373 0.78 25.92 -14.84
C ILE A 373 -0.19 26.18 -15.97
N LYS A 374 0.11 27.18 -16.79
CA LYS A 374 -0.67 27.43 -18.00
C LYS A 374 -0.23 26.42 -19.05
N GLU A 375 -1.20 25.86 -19.75
CA GLU A 375 -0.92 25.01 -20.89
C GLU A 375 -0.33 25.87 -22.02
N VAL A 376 0.85 25.47 -22.48
CA VAL A 376 1.58 26.14 -23.56
C VAL A 376 1.92 25.07 -24.59
N SER A 377 1.43 25.22 -25.82
CA SER A 377 1.75 24.31 -26.92
C SER A 377 3.27 24.16 -27.08
N LEU A 378 3.73 22.95 -27.42
CA LEU A 378 5.15 22.65 -27.69
C LEU A 378 5.74 23.50 -28.83
N GLY A 379 4.90 24.06 -29.70
CA GLY A 379 5.31 24.89 -30.84
C GLY A 379 5.98 24.13 -31.98
N ARG A 380 6.11 22.80 -31.84
CA ARG A 380 6.61 21.83 -32.82
C ARG A 380 6.25 20.41 -32.34
N PRO A 381 6.38 19.36 -33.19
CA PRO A 381 6.10 17.98 -32.81
C PRO A 381 6.91 17.54 -31.57
N ALA A 382 6.28 16.79 -30.67
CA ALA A 382 6.93 16.25 -29.47
C ALA A 382 8.13 15.35 -29.83
N ASN A 383 8.04 14.60 -30.93
CA ASN A 383 9.12 13.78 -31.46
C ASN A 383 10.42 14.55 -31.78
N ASP A 384 10.35 15.87 -32.00
CA ASP A 384 11.56 16.68 -32.20
C ASP A 384 12.41 16.77 -30.93
N PHE A 385 11.79 16.65 -29.76
CA PHE A 385 12.45 16.66 -28.45
C PHE A 385 12.82 15.26 -27.95
N ALA A 386 12.13 14.23 -28.43
CA ALA A 386 12.34 12.86 -27.98
C ALA A 386 13.73 12.33 -28.39
N GLY A 387 14.34 11.53 -27.52
CA GLY A 387 15.66 10.94 -27.75
C GLY A 387 16.46 10.72 -26.47
N ILE A 388 17.65 10.15 -26.64
CA ILE A 388 18.61 9.98 -25.56
C ILE A 388 19.56 11.18 -25.56
N TYR A 389 19.82 11.75 -24.40
CA TYR A 389 20.80 12.83 -24.23
C TYR A 389 21.82 12.40 -23.18
N ARG A 390 23.10 12.62 -23.45
CA ARG A 390 24.20 12.13 -22.62
C ARG A 390 24.99 13.27 -22.02
N ASN A 391 25.34 13.12 -20.75
CA ASN A 391 26.31 13.95 -20.06
C ASN A 391 27.41 13.04 -19.47
N ASP A 392 28.67 13.47 -19.54
CA ASP A 392 29.80 12.63 -19.14
C ASP A 392 29.83 12.30 -17.64
N LEU A 393 29.21 13.14 -16.81
CA LEU A 393 29.14 12.97 -15.35
C LEU A 393 27.84 12.31 -14.91
N TYR A 394 26.70 12.84 -15.37
CA TYR A 394 25.37 12.39 -14.96
C TYR A 394 24.88 11.16 -15.72
N GLY A 395 25.51 10.79 -16.84
CA GLY A 395 25.09 9.67 -17.67
C GLY A 395 24.01 10.07 -18.66
N ASP A 396 23.15 9.11 -19.01
CA ASP A 396 22.10 9.31 -20.00
C ASP A 396 20.78 9.75 -19.33
N ILE A 397 20.07 10.66 -20.01
CA ILE A 397 18.64 10.91 -19.80
C ILE A 397 17.88 10.47 -21.03
N ALA A 398 16.69 9.92 -20.83
CA ALA A 398 15.79 9.55 -21.91
C ALA A 398 14.61 10.51 -21.93
N ILE A 399 14.29 11.07 -23.09
CA ILE A 399 13.09 11.89 -23.28
C ILE A 399 12.17 11.16 -24.23
N ALA A 400 11.02 10.73 -23.72
CA ALA A 400 10.00 10.00 -24.46
C ALA A 400 8.85 10.92 -24.84
N GLU A 401 8.28 10.65 -26.01
CA GLU A 401 7.01 11.22 -26.45
C GLU A 401 5.88 10.25 -26.07
N ASN A 402 4.79 10.79 -25.52
CA ASN A 402 3.60 10.02 -25.21
C ASN A 402 2.35 10.88 -25.48
N ASN A 403 1.64 10.58 -26.56
CA ASN A 403 0.39 11.25 -26.97
C ASN A 403 0.49 12.79 -27.00
N GLY A 404 1.60 13.31 -27.56
CA GLY A 404 1.88 14.74 -27.68
C GLY A 404 2.45 15.38 -26.42
N SER A 405 2.63 14.63 -25.33
CA SER A 405 3.33 15.05 -24.12
C SER A 405 4.78 14.55 -24.10
N LEU A 406 5.61 15.13 -23.23
CA LEU A 406 7.01 14.76 -23.09
C LEU A 406 7.31 14.32 -21.65
N GLN A 407 8.02 13.20 -21.53
CA GLN A 407 8.50 12.69 -20.24
C GLN A 407 10.01 12.52 -20.28
N LEU A 408 10.69 12.99 -19.23
CA LEU A 408 12.11 12.77 -19.02
C LEU A 408 12.29 11.68 -17.96
N GLN A 409 13.05 10.65 -18.28
CA GLN A 409 13.53 9.66 -17.32
C GLN A 409 15.01 9.88 -17.02
N TYR A 410 15.32 9.93 -15.72
CA TYR A 410 16.69 9.95 -15.21
C TYR A 410 16.81 9.01 -14.01
N GLY A 411 17.59 7.94 -14.20
CA GLY A 411 17.67 6.82 -13.26
C GLY A 411 16.28 6.30 -12.88
N TYR A 412 15.98 6.25 -11.59
CA TYR A 412 14.69 5.74 -11.07
C TYR A 412 13.57 6.78 -11.05
N VAL A 413 13.79 8.00 -11.55
CA VAL A 413 12.79 9.08 -11.50
C VAL A 413 12.33 9.49 -12.90
N VAL A 414 11.02 9.65 -13.03
CA VAL A 414 10.36 10.22 -14.21
C VAL A 414 9.86 11.62 -13.90
N PHE A 415 10.01 12.51 -14.88
CA PHE A 415 9.55 13.89 -14.83
C PHE A 415 8.65 14.19 -16.04
N ASP A 416 7.43 14.66 -15.78
CA ASP A 416 6.63 15.26 -16.83
C ASP A 416 7.22 16.61 -17.22
N LEU A 417 7.37 16.85 -18.52
CA LEU A 417 7.90 18.09 -19.07
C LEU A 417 6.75 18.98 -19.56
N ILE A 418 6.50 20.08 -18.87
CA ILE A 418 5.47 21.06 -19.27
C ILE A 418 6.12 22.34 -19.75
N ARG A 419 5.85 22.73 -21.00
CA ARG A 419 6.44 23.95 -21.57
C ARG A 419 6.05 25.19 -20.77
N ARG A 420 7.04 26.01 -20.44
CA ARG A 420 6.92 27.16 -19.53
C ARG A 420 6.40 28.41 -20.22
N ASP A 421 6.83 28.67 -21.44
CA ASP A 421 6.47 29.85 -22.23
C ASP A 421 6.60 29.57 -23.74
N SER A 422 5.95 30.39 -24.56
CA SER A 422 5.95 30.24 -26.02
C SER A 422 7.20 30.80 -26.70
N LYS A 423 8.06 31.52 -25.97
CA LYS A 423 9.23 32.24 -26.51
C LYS A 423 10.51 31.41 -26.49
N SER A 424 10.56 30.38 -25.65
CA SER A 424 11.72 29.50 -25.46
C SER A 424 11.29 28.03 -25.43
N TYR A 425 12.25 27.11 -25.47
CA TYR A 425 12.04 25.69 -25.20
C TYR A 425 12.39 25.35 -23.75
N ARG A 426 11.91 26.18 -22.82
CA ARG A 426 11.98 25.92 -21.39
C ARG A 426 10.79 25.11 -20.94
N PHE A 427 11.05 24.12 -20.11
CA PHE A 427 10.09 23.20 -19.55
C PHE A 427 10.18 23.20 -18.03
N TYR A 428 9.04 23.09 -17.37
CA TYR A 428 8.98 22.64 -15.99
C TYR A 428 9.13 21.13 -15.97
N MET A 429 9.99 20.63 -15.10
CA MET A 429 10.08 19.22 -14.75
C MET A 429 9.26 18.98 -13.49
N ILE A 430 8.28 18.10 -13.58
CA ILE A 430 7.39 17.71 -12.47
C ILE A 430 7.62 16.24 -12.20
N SER A 431 8.17 15.91 -11.02
CA SER A 431 8.44 14.51 -10.68
C SER A 431 7.15 13.72 -10.48
N THR A 432 7.15 12.48 -10.96
CA THR A 432 6.02 11.54 -10.87
C THR A 432 6.42 10.25 -10.16
N GLY A 433 5.47 9.32 -10.01
CA GLY A 433 5.71 8.00 -9.41
C GLY A 433 6.21 8.09 -7.97
N ILE A 434 7.25 7.30 -7.63
CA ILE A 434 7.83 7.28 -6.28
C ILE A 434 8.45 8.63 -5.85
N ALA A 435 8.75 9.52 -6.80
CA ALA A 435 9.28 10.86 -6.56
C ALA A 435 8.20 11.95 -6.65
N ALA A 436 6.92 11.60 -6.76
CA ALA A 436 5.83 12.55 -6.79
C ALA A 436 5.91 13.50 -5.58
N HIS A 437 5.70 14.79 -5.84
CA HIS A 437 5.83 15.87 -4.87
C HIS A 437 7.21 16.07 -4.25
N ALA A 438 8.16 15.13 -4.30
CA ALA A 438 9.45 15.23 -3.61
C ALA A 438 10.28 16.45 -4.04
N PHE A 439 10.25 16.80 -5.33
CA PHE A 439 11.02 17.91 -5.87
C PHE A 439 10.16 19.18 -6.04
N LYS A 440 10.75 20.35 -5.75
CA LYS A 440 10.20 21.62 -6.22
C LYS A 440 10.25 21.64 -7.76
N ARG A 441 9.33 22.35 -8.42
CA ARG A 441 9.31 22.47 -9.90
C ARG A 441 10.70 22.87 -10.40
N ARG A 442 11.34 21.99 -11.18
CA ARG A 442 12.66 22.24 -11.77
C ARG A 442 12.50 22.69 -13.22
N SER A 443 13.58 23.15 -13.82
CA SER A 443 13.58 23.59 -15.21
C SER A 443 14.53 22.75 -16.05
N LEU A 444 14.10 22.50 -17.28
CA LEU A 444 14.92 22.01 -18.38
C LEU A 444 14.79 23.00 -19.53
N GLU A 445 15.87 23.25 -20.27
CA GLU A 445 15.85 24.08 -21.48
C GLU A 445 16.48 23.33 -22.64
N PHE A 446 15.74 23.17 -23.74
CA PHE A 446 16.30 22.66 -24.99
C PHE A 446 16.95 23.79 -25.78
N LYS A 447 18.12 23.51 -26.36
CA LYS A 447 18.92 24.46 -27.14
C LYS A 447 19.51 23.79 -28.39
N ALA A 448 19.79 24.60 -29.40
CA ALA A 448 20.60 24.21 -30.55
C ALA A 448 22.09 24.18 -30.16
N SER A 449 22.85 23.22 -30.68
CA SER A 449 24.31 23.20 -30.52
C SER A 449 25.02 24.12 -31.52
N ASP A 450 24.37 24.41 -32.66
CA ASP A 450 24.87 25.24 -33.75
C ASP A 450 24.10 26.58 -33.80
N PRO A 451 24.76 27.73 -33.57
CA PRO A 451 24.14 29.06 -33.67
C PRO A 451 23.54 29.36 -35.04
N GLU A 452 24.05 28.75 -36.11
CA GLU A 452 23.55 28.88 -37.49
C GLU A 452 22.29 28.02 -37.74
N LYS A 453 21.96 27.11 -36.81
CA LYS A 453 20.74 26.29 -36.81
C LYS A 453 19.97 26.49 -35.51
N PRO A 454 19.49 27.71 -35.20
CA PRO A 454 18.87 28.04 -33.91
C PRO A 454 17.60 27.25 -33.57
N ASN A 455 17.09 26.48 -34.54
CA ASN A 455 15.90 25.65 -34.43
C ASN A 455 16.19 24.17 -34.15
N SER A 456 17.44 23.70 -34.07
CA SER A 456 17.73 22.30 -33.72
C SER A 456 17.59 22.04 -32.21
N ILE A 457 17.29 20.78 -31.85
CA ILE A 457 17.24 20.32 -30.46
C ILE A 457 18.35 19.30 -30.29
N ASP A 458 19.51 19.80 -29.86
CA ASP A 458 20.72 18.99 -29.72
C ASP A 458 21.18 18.92 -28.27
N ILE A 459 20.75 19.87 -27.44
CA ILE A 459 21.16 20.00 -26.05
C ILE A 459 19.93 20.09 -25.16
N ALA A 460 19.89 19.27 -24.12
CA ALA A 460 19.00 19.43 -22.97
C ALA A 460 19.81 19.98 -21.79
N SER A 461 19.58 21.24 -21.46
CA SER A 461 20.30 21.97 -20.40
C SER A 461 19.49 21.91 -19.10
N LEU A 462 20.11 21.41 -18.02
CA LEU A 462 19.48 21.26 -16.71
C LEU A 462 20.21 22.13 -15.65
N PRO A 463 19.72 23.36 -15.39
CA PRO A 463 20.32 24.28 -14.41
C PRO A 463 20.50 23.70 -13.00
N HIS A 464 19.60 22.81 -12.59
CA HIS A 464 19.66 22.19 -11.26
C HIS A 464 20.63 21.02 -11.17
N PHE A 465 21.14 20.53 -12.30
CA PHE A 465 22.18 19.53 -12.39
C PHE A 465 23.54 20.23 -12.50
N GLU A 466 23.76 21.25 -11.68
CA GLU A 466 24.98 22.07 -11.69
C GLU A 466 25.24 22.74 -13.05
N ASP A 467 24.16 23.26 -13.68
CA ASP A 467 24.21 23.89 -15.01
C ASP A 467 24.72 22.95 -16.12
N SER A 468 24.44 21.64 -16.01
CA SER A 468 24.92 20.63 -16.97
C SER A 468 24.11 20.58 -18.25
N ASP A 469 24.83 20.44 -19.36
CA ASP A 469 24.29 20.18 -20.69
C ASP A 469 24.37 18.68 -21.02
N PHE A 470 23.28 18.14 -21.54
CA PHE A 470 23.18 16.78 -22.05
C PHE A 470 23.05 16.84 -23.57
N ILE A 471 23.95 16.16 -24.28
CA ILE A 471 24.07 16.19 -25.73
C ILE A 471 23.27 15.04 -26.33
N ARG A 472 22.39 15.33 -27.30
CA ARG A 472 21.53 14.35 -27.98
C ARG A 472 22.38 13.30 -28.69
N GLN A 473 21.98 12.04 -28.59
CA GLN A 473 22.63 10.87 -29.20
C GLN A 473 21.80 10.41 -30.40
N PRO A 474 22.08 10.88 -31.63
CA PRO A 474 21.20 10.68 -32.79
C PRO A 474 21.07 9.23 -33.27
N HIS A 475 21.96 8.34 -32.84
CA HIS A 475 21.98 6.91 -33.20
C HIS A 475 21.27 6.01 -32.17
N LEU A 476 20.79 6.56 -31.06
CA LEU A 476 20.06 5.83 -30.02
C LEU A 476 18.59 6.25 -30.04
N THR A 477 17.69 5.28 -30.21
CA THR A 477 16.24 5.51 -30.06
C THR A 477 15.79 5.10 -28.66
N VAL A 478 14.77 5.78 -28.13
CA VAL A 478 14.21 5.50 -26.80
C VAL A 478 13.79 4.03 -26.67
N ALA A 479 13.19 3.45 -27.73
CA ALA A 479 12.81 2.04 -27.77
C ALA A 479 13.98 1.07 -27.50
N LYS A 480 15.19 1.36 -28.01
CA LYS A 480 16.38 0.49 -27.87
C LYS A 480 17.09 0.59 -26.53
N VAL A 481 16.91 1.69 -25.78
CA VAL A 481 17.53 1.90 -24.46
C VAL A 481 16.56 1.52 -23.33
N VAL A 482 15.25 1.65 -23.55
CA VAL A 482 14.22 1.13 -22.64
C VAL A 482 14.14 -0.40 -22.68
N GLU A 483 14.52 -1.03 -23.81
CA GLU A 483 14.53 -2.50 -23.98
C GLU A 483 15.51 -3.26 -23.07
N ASP A 484 16.45 -2.59 -22.37
CA ASP A 484 17.43 -3.28 -21.52
C ASP A 484 17.38 -2.92 -20.02
N LYS A 485 16.41 -2.11 -19.54
CA LYS A 485 16.30 -1.78 -18.10
C LYS A 485 14.90 -1.63 -17.47
N THR A 486 13.78 -1.99 -18.12
CA THR A 486 12.49 -2.17 -17.42
C THR A 486 11.55 -3.08 -18.22
N THR A 487 11.39 -4.35 -17.82
CA THR A 487 10.38 -5.24 -18.41
C THR A 487 8.97 -4.80 -17.99
N ARG A 488 7.93 -5.06 -18.81
CA ARG A 488 6.50 -4.84 -18.42
C ARG A 488 6.17 -5.50 -17.07
N GLU A 489 6.78 -6.66 -16.80
CA GLU A 489 6.72 -7.35 -15.52
C GLU A 489 7.29 -6.50 -14.37
N GLY A 490 8.44 -5.85 -14.56
CA GLY A 490 9.06 -4.98 -13.56
C GLY A 490 8.26 -3.72 -13.27
N ILE A 491 7.66 -3.09 -14.29
CA ILE A 491 6.75 -1.94 -14.14
C ILE A 491 5.50 -2.36 -13.36
N LEU A 492 4.93 -3.52 -13.70
CA LEU A 492 3.77 -4.05 -13.01
C LEU A 492 4.11 -4.39 -11.55
N ASP A 493 5.21 -5.11 -11.29
CA ASP A 493 5.61 -5.47 -9.92
C ASP A 493 5.86 -4.23 -9.05
N SER A 494 6.59 -3.24 -9.58
CA SER A 494 6.84 -1.98 -8.87
C SER A 494 5.54 -1.25 -8.54
N THR A 495 4.61 -1.18 -9.51
CA THR A 495 3.31 -0.51 -9.33
C THR A 495 2.45 -1.23 -8.30
N LEU A 496 2.31 -2.56 -8.39
CA LEU A 496 1.52 -3.36 -7.47
C LEU A 496 2.13 -3.36 -6.06
N ARG A 497 3.46 -3.47 -5.94
CA ARG A 497 4.17 -3.38 -4.66
C ARG A 497 3.95 -2.03 -3.99
N THR A 498 4.06 -0.94 -4.75
CA THR A 498 3.79 0.42 -4.27
C THR A 498 2.34 0.55 -3.83
N THR A 499 1.41 0.05 -4.65
CA THR A 499 -0.03 0.14 -4.40
C THR A 499 -0.43 -0.66 -3.16
N PHE A 500 0.07 -1.89 -3.03
CA PHE A 500 -0.18 -2.75 -1.89
C PHE A 500 0.35 -2.13 -0.58
N LYS A 501 1.53 -1.52 -0.60
CA LYS A 501 2.16 -0.94 0.59
C LYS A 501 1.63 0.44 0.99
N SER A 502 1.27 1.28 0.03
CA SER A 502 1.17 2.73 0.23
C SER A 502 -0.25 3.29 0.13
N CYS A 503 -1.22 2.47 -0.27
CA CYS A 503 -2.60 2.94 -0.44
C CYS A 503 -3.47 2.67 0.80
N ARG A 504 -4.69 3.23 0.82
CA ARG A 504 -5.77 2.92 1.79
C ARG A 504 -6.06 1.42 1.92
N TRP A 505 -5.66 0.64 0.92
CA TRP A 505 -5.72 -0.82 0.86
C TRP A 505 -4.69 -1.54 1.75
N ASN A 506 -3.81 -0.82 2.47
CA ASN A 506 -2.88 -1.31 3.51
C ASN A 506 -3.59 -2.02 4.69
N GLN A 507 -4.91 -2.17 4.62
CA GLN A 507 -5.72 -3.01 5.51
C GLN A 507 -5.94 -4.42 4.94
N ASN A 508 -5.38 -4.75 3.76
CA ASN A 508 -5.35 -6.11 3.21
C ASN A 508 -4.03 -6.80 3.62
N PRO A 509 -4.08 -7.87 4.44
CA PRO A 509 -2.87 -8.53 4.93
C PRO A 509 -2.05 -9.19 3.84
N GLY A 510 -2.72 -9.76 2.83
CA GLY A 510 -2.10 -10.51 1.76
C GLY A 510 -2.81 -10.31 0.43
N MET A 511 -2.05 -10.35 -0.66
CA MET A 511 -2.54 -10.26 -2.04
C MET A 511 -1.73 -11.18 -2.95
N ALA A 512 -2.38 -11.80 -3.94
CA ALA A 512 -1.74 -12.53 -5.02
C ALA A 512 -2.32 -12.09 -6.38
N VAL A 513 -1.46 -11.92 -7.38
CA VAL A 513 -1.83 -11.49 -8.73
C VAL A 513 -1.12 -12.37 -9.76
N THR A 514 -1.86 -12.86 -10.75
CA THR A 514 -1.28 -13.49 -11.94
C THR A 514 -1.89 -12.95 -13.22
N VAL A 515 -1.08 -12.94 -14.28
CA VAL A 515 -1.45 -12.54 -15.62
C VAL A 515 -1.01 -13.62 -16.59
N VAL A 516 -1.94 -14.08 -17.42
CA VAL A 516 -1.65 -14.94 -18.56
C VAL A 516 -1.87 -14.20 -19.86
N LYS A 517 -0.94 -14.33 -20.79
CA LYS A 517 -1.02 -13.72 -22.12
C LYS A 517 -0.47 -14.71 -23.13
N ASP A 518 -1.23 -14.94 -24.20
CA ASP A 518 -0.82 -15.80 -25.31
C ASP A 518 -0.43 -17.22 -24.86
N GLY A 519 -1.20 -17.77 -23.93
CA GLY A 519 -1.00 -19.12 -23.37
C GLY A 519 0.15 -19.22 -22.36
N LYS A 520 0.81 -18.10 -21.99
CA LYS A 520 1.93 -18.08 -21.03
C LYS A 520 1.57 -17.31 -19.78
N GLN A 521 2.04 -17.76 -18.62
CA GLN A 521 2.02 -16.97 -17.40
C GLN A 521 3.13 -15.91 -17.48
N VAL A 522 2.75 -14.68 -17.77
CA VAL A 522 3.67 -13.54 -17.99
C VAL A 522 3.90 -12.70 -16.72
N PHE A 523 3.13 -12.98 -15.66
CA PHE A 523 3.29 -12.38 -14.35
C PHE A 523 2.68 -13.30 -13.28
N SER A 524 3.38 -13.51 -12.16
CA SER A 524 2.82 -14.14 -10.96
C SER A 524 3.59 -13.66 -9.74
N LYS A 525 2.95 -12.83 -8.90
CA LYS A 525 3.55 -12.28 -7.70
C LYS A 525 2.55 -12.23 -6.57
N ALA A 526 3.08 -12.30 -5.36
CA ALA A 526 2.33 -12.16 -4.12
C ALA A 526 2.97 -11.12 -3.22
N TYR A 527 2.14 -10.53 -2.36
CA TYR A 527 2.49 -9.41 -1.49
C TYR A 527 1.84 -9.61 -0.12
N GLY A 528 2.53 -9.16 0.93
CA GLY A 528 2.03 -9.19 2.30
C GLY A 528 2.22 -10.54 3.00
N HIS A 529 1.41 -10.78 4.03
CA HIS A 529 1.50 -11.92 4.92
C HIS A 529 0.26 -12.82 4.76
N LYS A 530 0.48 -14.14 4.77
CA LYS A 530 -0.61 -15.12 4.79
C LYS A 530 -1.34 -15.11 6.13
N ASP A 531 -0.64 -14.73 7.20
CA ASP A 531 -1.21 -14.53 8.53
C ASP A 531 -0.51 -13.34 9.25
N ILE A 532 -1.30 -12.50 9.92
CA ILE A 532 -0.80 -11.27 10.58
C ILE A 532 0.01 -11.62 11.83
N GLU A 533 -0.37 -12.65 12.57
CA GLU A 533 0.30 -13.05 13.81
C GLU A 533 1.62 -13.76 13.51
N SER A 534 1.61 -14.76 12.62
CA SER A 534 2.82 -15.51 12.25
C SER A 534 3.77 -14.71 11.35
N ARG A 535 3.26 -13.70 10.64
CA ARG A 535 3.97 -12.88 9.64
C ARG A 535 4.57 -13.68 8.49
N GLU A 536 4.14 -14.91 8.28
CA GLU A 536 4.61 -15.70 7.15
C GLU A 536 4.19 -15.03 5.82
N PRO A 537 5.08 -14.95 4.82
CA PRO A 537 4.79 -14.26 3.57
C PRO A 537 3.75 -15.01 2.74
N VAL A 538 2.93 -14.27 1.98
CA VAL A 538 2.17 -14.86 0.87
C VAL A 538 3.14 -15.22 -0.26
N THR A 539 2.99 -16.41 -0.84
CA THR A 539 3.68 -16.82 -2.07
C THR A 539 2.68 -16.94 -3.23
N ASN A 540 3.17 -17.07 -4.47
CA ASN A 540 2.35 -17.36 -5.65
C ASN A 540 1.62 -18.73 -5.58
N THR A 541 2.07 -19.62 -4.69
CA THR A 541 1.45 -20.92 -4.38
C THR A 541 0.55 -20.90 -3.14
N THR A 542 0.47 -19.78 -2.41
CA THR A 542 -0.46 -19.65 -1.27
C THR A 542 -1.89 -19.64 -1.78
N MET A 543 -2.73 -20.47 -1.15
CA MET A 543 -4.15 -20.58 -1.47
C MET A 543 -4.96 -19.47 -0.81
N PHE A 544 -5.93 -18.96 -1.56
CA PHE A 544 -6.93 -18.00 -1.10
C PHE A 544 -8.34 -18.57 -1.35
N GLY A 545 -9.30 -18.21 -0.51
CA GLY A 545 -10.72 -18.48 -0.80
C GLY A 545 -11.16 -17.72 -2.05
N ILE A 546 -11.48 -18.42 -3.14
CA ILE A 546 -11.84 -17.78 -4.41
C ILE A 546 -13.32 -17.41 -4.51
N GLY A 547 -14.14 -17.78 -3.52
CA GLY A 547 -15.56 -17.43 -3.46
C GLY A 547 -16.31 -17.85 -4.72
N SER A 548 -17.17 -16.97 -5.24
CA SER A 548 -18.04 -17.26 -6.39
C SER A 548 -17.34 -17.68 -7.69
N LEU A 549 -16.02 -17.50 -7.85
CA LEU A 549 -15.28 -18.12 -8.97
C LEU A 549 -15.45 -19.65 -8.99
N THR A 550 -15.74 -20.27 -7.83
CA THR A 550 -16.11 -21.69 -7.71
C THR A 550 -17.26 -22.09 -8.66
N LYS A 551 -18.17 -21.17 -8.97
CA LYS A 551 -19.30 -21.39 -9.88
C LYS A 551 -18.86 -21.80 -11.28
N VAL A 552 -17.75 -21.25 -11.76
CA VAL A 552 -17.19 -21.60 -13.07
C VAL A 552 -16.77 -23.07 -13.08
N PHE A 553 -16.12 -23.55 -12.01
CA PHE A 553 -15.73 -24.95 -11.86
C PHE A 553 -16.95 -25.88 -11.76
N ALA A 554 -17.96 -25.49 -10.98
CA ALA A 554 -19.20 -26.26 -10.85
C ALA A 554 -19.90 -26.40 -12.21
N ASN A 555 -19.95 -25.31 -12.98
CA ASN A 555 -20.55 -25.28 -14.30
C ASN A 555 -19.79 -26.15 -15.30
N LEU A 556 -18.45 -26.06 -15.33
CA LEU A 556 -17.61 -26.89 -16.19
C LEU A 556 -17.79 -28.38 -15.92
N LEU A 557 -17.85 -28.78 -14.65
CA LEU A 557 -18.01 -30.19 -14.29
C LEU A 557 -19.34 -30.76 -14.80
N VAL A 558 -20.44 -30.05 -14.56
CA VAL A 558 -21.77 -30.49 -15.03
C VAL A 558 -21.83 -30.52 -16.55
N GLN A 559 -21.30 -29.50 -17.22
CA GLN A 559 -21.28 -29.45 -18.69
C GLN A 559 -20.40 -30.55 -19.30
N LYS A 560 -19.26 -30.89 -18.66
CA LYS A 560 -18.42 -32.03 -19.03
C LYS A 560 -19.18 -33.35 -18.91
N PHE A 561 -19.88 -33.58 -17.80
CA PHE A 561 -20.69 -34.79 -17.65
C PHE A 561 -21.84 -34.86 -18.66
N MET A 562 -22.57 -33.76 -18.89
CA MET A 562 -23.64 -33.74 -19.89
C MET A 562 -23.13 -33.99 -21.30
N SER A 563 -21.90 -33.57 -21.62
CA SER A 563 -21.28 -33.87 -22.91
C SER A 563 -20.91 -35.36 -23.06
N ASN A 564 -20.61 -36.06 -21.97
CA ASN A 564 -20.25 -37.48 -21.96
C ASN A 564 -21.46 -38.41 -21.83
N PHE A 565 -22.55 -37.95 -21.22
CA PHE A 565 -23.78 -38.72 -21.01
C PHE A 565 -24.93 -38.12 -21.82
N SER A 566 -25.21 -38.68 -23.00
CA SER A 566 -26.26 -38.21 -23.93
C SER A 566 -27.68 -38.17 -23.35
N ARG A 567 -27.90 -38.72 -22.15
CA ARG A 567 -29.17 -38.67 -21.42
C ARG A 567 -29.47 -37.27 -20.84
N TYR A 568 -28.45 -36.43 -20.61
CA TYR A 568 -28.61 -35.13 -19.96
C TYR A 568 -27.98 -34.00 -20.77
N ASP A 569 -28.63 -32.84 -20.75
CA ASP A 569 -28.21 -31.62 -21.41
C ASP A 569 -28.61 -30.36 -20.62
N MET A 570 -28.33 -29.19 -21.19
CA MET A 570 -28.64 -27.89 -20.59
C MET A 570 -30.15 -27.63 -20.42
N ASN A 571 -31.00 -28.29 -21.21
CA ASN A 571 -32.46 -28.15 -21.16
C ASN A 571 -33.12 -29.17 -20.23
N THR A 572 -32.34 -30.12 -19.71
CA THR A 572 -32.83 -31.14 -18.78
C THR A 572 -33.42 -30.46 -17.55
N THR A 573 -34.71 -30.72 -17.30
CA THR A 573 -35.44 -30.10 -16.20
C THR A 573 -35.05 -30.72 -14.87
N LEU A 574 -35.12 -29.93 -13.80
CA LEU A 574 -34.94 -30.45 -12.44
C LEU A 574 -35.94 -31.54 -12.11
N ARG A 575 -37.18 -31.39 -12.59
CA ARG A 575 -38.22 -32.39 -12.51
C ARG A 575 -37.76 -33.72 -13.10
N HIS A 576 -37.16 -33.73 -14.29
CA HIS A 576 -36.64 -34.94 -14.90
C HIS A 576 -35.48 -35.55 -14.10
N LEU A 577 -34.53 -34.71 -13.64
CA LEU A 577 -33.36 -35.15 -12.88
C LEU A 577 -33.71 -35.79 -11.53
N PHE A 578 -34.78 -35.32 -10.88
CA PHE A 578 -35.16 -35.72 -9.53
C PHE A 578 -36.45 -36.56 -9.46
N GLY A 579 -36.76 -37.30 -10.54
CA GLY A 579 -37.78 -38.37 -10.50
C GLY A 579 -39.21 -37.90 -10.75
N ASN A 580 -39.40 -36.85 -11.56
CA ASN A 580 -40.67 -36.29 -12.02
C ASN A 580 -41.63 -35.74 -10.94
N LYS A 581 -41.11 -35.45 -9.75
CA LYS A 581 -41.85 -34.86 -8.63
C LYS A 581 -42.06 -33.35 -8.81
N GLU A 582 -43.01 -32.79 -8.06
CA GLU A 582 -43.17 -31.34 -7.95
C GLU A 582 -41.94 -30.74 -7.24
N MET A 583 -41.32 -29.72 -7.84
CA MET A 583 -40.02 -29.20 -7.41
C MET A 583 -40.12 -27.89 -6.61
N PHE A 584 -41.17 -27.11 -6.82
CA PHE A 584 -41.43 -25.80 -6.22
C PHE A 584 -42.92 -25.68 -5.89
N LYS A 585 -43.25 -25.69 -4.60
CA LYS A 585 -44.61 -25.68 -4.05
C LYS A 585 -45.39 -24.41 -4.40
N HIS A 586 -44.70 -23.27 -4.52
CA HIS A 586 -45.33 -21.97 -4.71
C HIS A 586 -45.33 -21.50 -6.17
N SER A 587 -44.75 -22.27 -7.11
CA SER A 587 -44.67 -21.86 -8.51
C SER A 587 -44.77 -23.04 -9.46
N PHE A 588 -45.88 -23.08 -10.21
CA PHE A 588 -46.09 -24.06 -11.26
C PHE A 588 -45.03 -23.95 -12.37
N LEU A 589 -44.70 -22.72 -12.79
CA LEU A 589 -43.73 -22.49 -13.85
C LEU A 589 -42.35 -23.02 -13.46
N LEU A 590 -41.89 -22.70 -12.24
CA LEU A 590 -40.60 -23.19 -11.77
C LEU A 590 -40.60 -24.72 -11.65
N SER A 591 -41.67 -25.30 -11.11
CA SER A 591 -41.84 -26.75 -10.97
C SER A 591 -41.76 -27.52 -12.29
N GLN A 592 -42.27 -26.93 -13.38
CA GLN A 592 -42.30 -27.60 -14.68
C GLN A 592 -41.05 -27.36 -15.52
N PHE A 593 -40.50 -26.14 -15.47
CA PHE A 593 -39.62 -25.66 -16.54
C PHE A 593 -38.20 -25.28 -16.12
N VAL A 594 -37.89 -25.20 -14.82
CA VAL A 594 -36.51 -24.94 -14.38
C VAL A 594 -35.61 -26.07 -14.87
N ASN A 595 -34.59 -25.70 -15.62
CA ASN A 595 -33.60 -26.61 -16.17
C ASN A 595 -32.17 -26.26 -15.73
N THR A 596 -31.22 -27.10 -16.11
CA THR A 596 -29.80 -26.91 -15.80
C THR A 596 -29.30 -25.51 -16.20
N LEU A 597 -29.65 -25.04 -17.39
CA LEU A 597 -29.28 -23.70 -17.86
C LEU A 597 -29.78 -22.61 -16.93
N ASP A 598 -31.04 -22.70 -16.47
CA ASP A 598 -31.62 -21.72 -15.57
C ASP A 598 -30.87 -21.63 -14.24
N LEU A 599 -30.36 -22.77 -13.73
CA LEU A 599 -29.53 -22.80 -12.53
C LEU A 599 -28.15 -22.16 -12.76
N MET A 600 -27.46 -22.57 -13.83
CA MET A 600 -26.09 -22.15 -14.12
C MET A 600 -25.97 -20.67 -14.53
N SER A 601 -27.08 -20.02 -14.87
CA SER A 601 -27.14 -18.63 -15.32
C SER A 601 -28.08 -17.73 -14.50
N HIS A 602 -28.52 -18.19 -13.32
CA HIS A 602 -29.34 -17.40 -12.38
C HIS A 602 -30.66 -16.85 -12.96
N ARG A 603 -31.40 -17.69 -13.69
CA ARG A 603 -32.62 -17.31 -14.43
C ARG A 603 -33.92 -17.75 -13.73
N THR A 604 -33.86 -18.16 -12.47
CA THR A 604 -35.03 -18.68 -11.75
C THR A 604 -35.95 -17.60 -11.20
N GLY A 605 -35.50 -16.34 -11.05
CA GLY A 605 -36.27 -15.29 -10.38
C GLY A 605 -36.38 -15.45 -8.85
N LEU A 606 -35.73 -16.48 -8.29
CA LEU A 606 -35.70 -16.73 -6.85
C LEU A 606 -34.70 -15.77 -6.16
N PRO A 607 -35.06 -15.15 -5.01
CA PRO A 607 -34.13 -14.44 -4.14
C PRO A 607 -32.98 -15.30 -3.64
N ALA A 608 -32.01 -14.70 -2.95
CA ALA A 608 -30.77 -15.36 -2.59
C ALA A 608 -30.91 -16.45 -1.52
N TYR A 609 -31.74 -16.22 -0.49
CA TYR A 609 -31.94 -17.11 0.67
C TYR A 609 -30.63 -17.56 1.33
N ASN A 610 -29.63 -16.67 1.37
CA ASN A 610 -28.27 -17.02 1.80
C ASN A 610 -28.19 -17.47 3.27
N TYR A 611 -29.09 -16.98 4.14
CA TYR A 611 -29.10 -17.37 5.56
C TYR A 611 -29.52 -18.84 5.76
N LEU A 612 -30.16 -19.50 4.79
CA LEU A 612 -30.40 -20.95 4.88
C LEU A 612 -29.10 -21.76 5.06
N ARG A 613 -27.94 -21.22 4.66
CA ARG A 613 -26.62 -21.84 4.89
C ARG A 613 -26.19 -21.89 6.35
N LEU A 614 -26.96 -21.25 7.25
CA LEU A 614 -26.77 -21.39 8.69
C LEU A 614 -27.53 -22.60 9.28
N ASP A 615 -28.54 -23.14 8.58
CA ASP A 615 -29.26 -24.35 9.00
C ASP A 615 -28.27 -25.51 9.07
N ASP A 616 -28.02 -26.03 10.27
CA ASP A 616 -27.12 -27.16 10.51
C ASP A 616 -27.67 -28.49 9.99
N LYS A 617 -28.95 -28.52 9.60
CA LYS A 617 -29.61 -29.65 8.96
C LYS A 617 -29.63 -29.54 7.43
N LEU A 618 -29.23 -28.40 6.85
CA LEU A 618 -29.17 -28.26 5.40
C LEU A 618 -27.95 -29.00 4.85
N ARG A 619 -28.18 -29.94 3.95
CA ARG A 619 -27.17 -30.78 3.32
C ARG A 619 -27.38 -30.81 1.81
N ARG A 620 -26.35 -31.21 1.05
CA ARG A 620 -26.45 -31.35 -0.42
C ARG A 620 -27.54 -32.34 -0.83
N ASP A 621 -27.72 -33.42 -0.08
CA ASP A 621 -28.67 -34.49 -0.38
C ASP A 621 -30.12 -34.15 -0.04
N ASN A 622 -30.37 -33.16 0.81
CA ASN A 622 -31.71 -32.70 1.18
C ASN A 622 -32.04 -31.28 0.69
N ILE A 623 -31.14 -30.61 -0.05
CA ILE A 623 -31.33 -29.23 -0.52
C ILE A 623 -32.63 -29.06 -1.32
N ILE A 624 -33.03 -30.08 -2.07
CA ILE A 624 -34.28 -30.09 -2.85
C ILE A 624 -35.51 -29.87 -1.95
N GLU A 625 -35.52 -30.45 -0.75
CA GLU A 625 -36.64 -30.34 0.20
C GLU A 625 -36.78 -28.92 0.78
N ARG A 626 -35.71 -28.13 0.73
CA ARG A 626 -35.68 -26.74 1.18
C ARG A 626 -36.01 -25.78 0.04
N ILE A 627 -35.42 -25.97 -1.13
CA ILE A 627 -35.65 -25.05 -2.26
C ILE A 627 -37.10 -25.08 -2.75
N GLN A 628 -37.82 -26.20 -2.55
CA GLN A 628 -39.21 -26.32 -2.97
C GLN A 628 -40.14 -25.32 -2.28
N LEU A 629 -39.70 -24.77 -1.14
CA LEU A 629 -40.46 -23.83 -0.32
C LEU A 629 -40.13 -22.36 -0.66
N LEU A 630 -39.14 -22.11 -1.53
CA LEU A 630 -38.74 -20.75 -1.86
C LEU A 630 -39.83 -20.05 -2.66
N LYS A 631 -40.01 -18.77 -2.37
CA LYS A 631 -40.98 -17.90 -3.03
C LYS A 631 -40.28 -17.07 -4.10
N GLU A 632 -40.96 -16.87 -5.22
CA GLU A 632 -40.48 -15.99 -6.30
C GLU A 632 -40.38 -14.54 -5.81
N GLY A 633 -39.30 -13.86 -6.19
CA GLY A 633 -39.12 -12.43 -5.92
C GLY A 633 -38.92 -11.62 -7.20
N GLY A 634 -39.12 -12.26 -8.36
CA GLY A 634 -38.95 -11.75 -9.71
C GLY A 634 -39.44 -12.77 -10.73
N GLY A 635 -39.68 -12.35 -11.97
CA GLY A 635 -40.19 -13.24 -13.03
C GLY A 635 -39.17 -14.30 -13.47
N PHE A 636 -39.65 -15.53 -13.68
CA PHE A 636 -38.87 -16.65 -14.22
C PHE A 636 -38.30 -16.30 -15.61
N ARG A 637 -36.98 -16.41 -15.79
CA ARG A 637 -36.19 -16.02 -16.98
C ARG A 637 -36.25 -14.53 -17.37
N GLU A 638 -36.97 -13.71 -16.62
CA GLU A 638 -37.09 -12.27 -16.86
C GLU A 638 -36.09 -11.46 -16.04
N GLN A 639 -35.78 -11.91 -14.82
CA GLN A 639 -34.92 -11.18 -13.89
C GLN A 639 -33.73 -12.02 -13.44
N PHE A 640 -32.53 -11.44 -13.60
CA PHE A 640 -31.31 -11.98 -13.02
C PHE A 640 -31.34 -11.80 -11.51
N LYS A 641 -31.31 -12.91 -10.76
CA LYS A 641 -31.18 -12.91 -9.31
C LYS A 641 -30.18 -13.98 -8.89
N VAL A 642 -29.06 -13.54 -8.32
CA VAL A 642 -28.04 -14.45 -7.79
C VAL A 642 -28.63 -15.26 -6.65
N ASN A 643 -28.60 -16.58 -6.79
CA ASN A 643 -29.04 -17.52 -5.78
C ASN A 643 -27.98 -18.63 -5.63
N ASN A 644 -27.29 -18.65 -4.49
CA ASN A 644 -26.22 -19.60 -4.22
C ASN A 644 -26.72 -21.02 -3.96
N LEU A 645 -27.99 -21.20 -3.56
CA LEU A 645 -28.59 -22.51 -3.34
C LEU A 645 -28.74 -23.26 -4.67
N MET A 646 -28.96 -22.55 -5.79
CA MET A 646 -28.99 -23.16 -7.12
C MET A 646 -27.66 -23.85 -7.47
N TYR A 647 -26.54 -23.30 -7.00
CA TYR A 647 -25.23 -23.93 -7.15
C TYR A 647 -25.01 -25.11 -6.21
N GLY A 648 -25.70 -25.14 -5.06
CA GLY A 648 -25.79 -26.35 -4.24
C GLY A 648 -26.52 -27.49 -4.97
N ILE A 649 -27.57 -27.16 -5.75
CA ILE A 649 -28.24 -28.15 -6.62
C ILE A 649 -27.29 -28.62 -7.73
N ILE A 650 -26.56 -27.71 -8.38
CA ILE A 650 -25.56 -28.05 -9.40
C ILE A 650 -24.51 -29.02 -8.83
N THR A 651 -24.03 -28.76 -7.62
CA THR A 651 -23.13 -29.67 -6.89
C THR A 651 -23.76 -31.04 -6.69
N PHE A 652 -24.98 -31.10 -6.15
CA PHE A 652 -25.68 -32.37 -5.92
C PHE A 652 -25.99 -33.12 -7.23
N MET A 653 -26.31 -32.41 -8.31
CA MET A 653 -26.50 -32.97 -9.64
C MET A 653 -25.20 -33.62 -10.14
N ALA A 654 -24.06 -32.95 -10.00
CA ALA A 654 -22.77 -33.52 -10.38
C ALA A 654 -22.43 -34.77 -9.57
N GLU A 655 -22.74 -34.81 -8.27
CA GLU A 655 -22.55 -35.99 -7.42
C GLU A 655 -23.42 -37.16 -7.88
N ARG A 656 -24.69 -36.89 -8.21
CA ARG A 656 -25.64 -37.89 -8.72
C ARG A 656 -25.24 -38.46 -10.08
N ILE A 657 -24.74 -37.62 -10.97
CA ILE A 657 -24.30 -38.05 -12.32
C ILE A 657 -22.94 -38.75 -12.25
N GLY A 658 -21.99 -38.21 -11.49
CA GLY A 658 -20.61 -38.68 -11.42
C GLY A 658 -20.36 -39.82 -10.42
N GLY A 659 -21.29 -40.10 -9.50
CA GLY A 659 -21.21 -41.21 -8.55
C GLY A 659 -20.13 -41.05 -7.46
N SER A 660 -19.66 -39.83 -7.20
CA SER A 660 -18.70 -39.52 -6.14
C SER A 660 -19.00 -38.16 -5.52
N SER A 661 -18.36 -37.81 -4.40
CA SER A 661 -18.48 -36.48 -3.80
C SER A 661 -17.95 -35.41 -4.76
N TRP A 662 -18.56 -34.23 -4.75
CA TRP A 662 -18.22 -33.15 -5.69
C TRP A 662 -16.74 -32.78 -5.66
N GLU A 663 -16.12 -32.71 -4.49
CA GLU A 663 -14.70 -32.40 -4.31
C GLU A 663 -13.80 -33.40 -5.04
N LYS A 664 -14.11 -34.70 -4.93
CA LYS A 664 -13.39 -35.77 -5.64
C LYS A 664 -13.57 -35.66 -7.14
N LEU A 665 -14.78 -35.33 -7.59
CA LEU A 665 -15.08 -35.16 -9.02
C LEU A 665 -14.36 -33.95 -9.60
N ILE A 666 -14.40 -32.79 -8.94
CA ILE A 666 -13.66 -31.59 -9.37
C ILE A 666 -12.16 -31.88 -9.42
N LYS A 667 -11.62 -32.49 -8.36
CA LYS A 667 -10.19 -32.84 -8.31
C LYS A 667 -9.80 -33.74 -9.49
N LYS A 668 -10.50 -34.86 -9.66
CA LYS A 668 -10.18 -35.87 -10.68
C LYS A 668 -10.44 -35.38 -12.11
N GLU A 669 -11.56 -34.69 -12.34
CA GLU A 669 -12.04 -34.40 -13.69
C GLU A 669 -11.57 -33.04 -14.22
N LEU A 670 -11.15 -32.12 -13.34
CA LEU A 670 -10.70 -30.77 -13.70
C LEU A 670 -9.33 -30.42 -13.11
N LEU A 671 -9.14 -30.47 -11.79
CA LEU A 671 -7.90 -29.96 -11.17
C LEU A 671 -6.66 -30.77 -11.55
N ASP A 672 -6.69 -32.09 -11.35
CA ASP A 672 -5.56 -32.98 -11.64
C ASP A 672 -5.16 -32.92 -13.12
N PRO A 673 -6.10 -32.98 -14.09
CA PRO A 673 -5.73 -32.92 -15.50
C PRO A 673 -5.26 -31.53 -15.97
N ILE A 674 -5.74 -30.43 -15.35
CA ILE A 674 -5.24 -29.06 -15.61
C ILE A 674 -3.89 -28.82 -14.92
N GLY A 675 -3.55 -29.62 -13.90
CA GLY A 675 -2.32 -29.50 -13.11
C GLY A 675 -2.43 -28.49 -11.97
N MET A 676 -3.63 -28.29 -11.42
CA MET A 676 -3.91 -27.36 -10.32
C MET A 676 -3.63 -28.02 -8.95
N ASN A 677 -2.35 -28.13 -8.58
CA ASN A 677 -1.90 -28.88 -7.40
C ASN A 677 -2.00 -28.11 -6.07
N ASN A 678 -2.05 -26.78 -6.11
CA ASN A 678 -2.23 -25.87 -4.99
C ASN A 678 -3.65 -25.29 -5.02
N THR A 679 -4.64 -26.18 -5.11
CA THR A 679 -6.06 -25.89 -5.13
C THR A 679 -6.79 -26.95 -4.30
N SER A 680 -7.64 -26.51 -3.38
CA SER A 680 -8.31 -27.35 -2.39
C SER A 680 -9.73 -26.83 -2.12
N PHE A 681 -10.37 -27.32 -1.04
CA PHE A 681 -11.74 -26.98 -0.68
C PHE A 681 -11.82 -26.71 0.82
N PHE A 682 -12.51 -25.65 1.24
CA PHE A 682 -12.75 -25.37 2.67
C PHE A 682 -13.38 -26.55 3.42
N THR A 683 -14.13 -27.41 2.73
CA THR A 683 -14.77 -28.62 3.27
C THR A 683 -13.80 -29.76 3.59
N LEU A 684 -12.61 -29.77 2.99
CA LEU A 684 -11.59 -30.82 3.15
C LEU A 684 -10.25 -30.32 3.70
N LEU A 685 -9.98 -29.01 3.56
CA LEU A 685 -8.70 -28.41 3.86
C LEU A 685 -8.49 -28.31 5.37
N GLU A 686 -7.31 -28.72 5.83
CA GLU A 686 -6.86 -28.54 7.21
C GLU A 686 -5.85 -27.38 7.27
N PRO A 687 -6.23 -26.20 7.83
CA PRO A 687 -5.48 -24.96 7.64
C PRO A 687 -4.10 -24.98 8.30
N GLU A 688 -3.90 -25.79 9.35
CA GLU A 688 -2.60 -25.95 10.02
C GLU A 688 -1.60 -26.79 9.20
N ALA A 689 -2.08 -27.58 8.24
CA ALA A 689 -1.27 -28.49 7.43
C ALA A 689 -1.05 -28.00 5.98
N GLU A 690 -1.75 -26.94 5.55
CA GLU A 690 -1.78 -26.48 4.17
C GLU A 690 -1.36 -25.00 4.01
N ASN A 691 -0.86 -24.63 2.83
CA ASN A 691 -0.42 -23.26 2.54
C ASN A 691 -1.61 -22.37 2.16
N ILE A 692 -2.52 -22.12 3.11
CA ILE A 692 -3.65 -21.19 2.94
C ILE A 692 -3.41 -19.89 3.71
N ALA A 693 -3.82 -18.76 3.14
CA ALA A 693 -3.81 -17.49 3.85
C ALA A 693 -5.03 -17.36 4.75
N THR A 694 -4.89 -16.77 5.94
CA THR A 694 -5.98 -16.41 6.86
C THR A 694 -6.78 -15.24 6.28
N GLY A 695 -8.10 -15.36 6.22
CA GLY A 695 -8.98 -14.29 5.78
C GLY A 695 -9.30 -13.32 6.92
N TYR A 696 -9.28 -12.02 6.66
CA TYR A 696 -9.48 -10.96 7.65
C TYR A 696 -10.62 -10.02 7.26
N ILE A 697 -11.28 -9.48 8.26
CA ILE A 697 -12.31 -8.46 8.11
C ILE A 697 -12.07 -7.30 9.06
N GLN A 698 -12.52 -6.11 8.67
CA GLN A 698 -12.35 -4.92 9.48
C GLN A 698 -13.50 -4.79 10.48
N ASP A 699 -13.15 -4.69 11.75
CA ASP A 699 -14.06 -4.43 12.85
C ASP A 699 -13.48 -3.29 13.72
N GLU A 700 -14.22 -2.18 13.80
CA GLU A 700 -13.81 -0.97 14.53
C GLU A 700 -12.38 -0.47 14.22
N GLY A 701 -11.93 -0.64 12.97
CA GLY A 701 -10.60 -0.24 12.52
C GLY A 701 -9.51 -1.29 12.75
N MET A 702 -9.80 -2.39 13.43
CA MET A 702 -8.92 -3.54 13.62
C MET A 702 -9.21 -4.65 12.62
N LEU A 703 -8.18 -5.41 12.25
CA LEU A 703 -8.34 -6.62 11.44
C LEU A 703 -8.61 -7.81 12.36
N ARG A 704 -9.72 -8.51 12.11
CA ARG A 704 -10.13 -9.70 12.84
C ARG A 704 -10.07 -10.91 11.90
N PRO A 705 -9.42 -12.01 12.30
CA PRO A 705 -9.43 -13.22 11.50
C PRO A 705 -10.85 -13.79 11.46
N VAL A 706 -11.23 -14.32 10.30
CA VAL A 706 -12.49 -15.05 10.13
C VAL A 706 -12.25 -16.50 10.54
N SER A 707 -13.15 -17.04 11.37
CA SER A 707 -13.07 -18.44 11.80
C SER A 707 -13.11 -19.39 10.60
N PHE A 708 -12.12 -20.27 10.52
CA PHE A 708 -12.06 -21.31 9.50
C PHE A 708 -13.23 -22.30 9.61
N GLU A 709 -13.64 -22.67 10.83
CA GLU A 709 -14.80 -23.53 11.08
C GLU A 709 -16.09 -22.91 10.51
N PHE A 710 -16.26 -21.60 10.72
CA PHE A 710 -17.38 -20.87 10.14
C PHE A 710 -17.34 -20.89 8.61
N LEU A 711 -16.18 -20.66 7.99
CA LEU A 711 -16.01 -20.74 6.54
C LEU A 711 -16.31 -22.15 5.99
N ARG A 712 -15.83 -23.20 6.66
CA ARG A 712 -16.10 -24.60 6.32
C ARG A 712 -17.61 -24.87 6.29
N ARG A 713 -18.32 -24.57 7.38
CA ARG A 713 -19.78 -24.76 7.46
C ARG A 713 -20.56 -23.87 6.49
N TRP A 714 -20.16 -22.60 6.36
CA TRP A 714 -20.79 -21.69 5.43
C TRP A 714 -20.69 -22.21 3.99
N THR A 715 -19.61 -22.89 3.63
CA THR A 715 -19.32 -23.37 2.28
C THR A 715 -19.72 -24.82 1.99
N GLU A 716 -20.45 -25.48 2.89
CA GLU A 716 -20.88 -26.90 2.79
C GLU A 716 -21.49 -27.27 1.42
N LEU A 717 -22.31 -26.38 0.82
CA LEU A 717 -22.94 -26.61 -0.49
C LEU A 717 -21.95 -26.59 -1.69
N CYS A 718 -20.69 -26.28 -1.43
CA CYS A 718 -19.54 -26.20 -2.33
C CYS A 718 -19.65 -25.32 -3.58
N GLY A 719 -20.46 -25.71 -4.56
CA GLY A 719 -20.43 -25.18 -5.95
C GLY A 719 -20.63 -23.68 -6.06
N ALA A 720 -21.08 -23.03 -4.98
CA ALA A 720 -21.18 -21.60 -4.90
C ALA A 720 -19.88 -20.88 -4.48
N ALA A 721 -19.02 -21.47 -3.63
CA ALA A 721 -17.92 -20.74 -2.98
C ALA A 721 -16.77 -21.53 -2.28
N CYS A 722 -16.75 -22.87 -2.28
CA CYS A 722 -15.82 -23.60 -1.39
C CYS A 722 -14.37 -23.73 -1.87
N ILE A 723 -14.05 -23.45 -3.13
CA ILE A 723 -12.70 -23.66 -3.64
C ILE A 723 -11.73 -22.65 -3.02
N THR A 724 -10.54 -23.13 -2.70
CA THR A 724 -9.37 -22.34 -2.38
C THR A 724 -8.33 -22.58 -3.46
N ALA A 725 -7.70 -21.55 -4.02
CA ALA A 725 -6.74 -21.70 -5.11
C ALA A 725 -5.59 -20.69 -4.99
N SER A 726 -4.43 -21.08 -5.52
CA SER A 726 -3.27 -20.21 -5.66
C SER A 726 -3.29 -19.41 -6.97
N ALA A 727 -2.49 -18.34 -7.03
CA ALA A 727 -2.35 -17.55 -8.26
C ALA A 727 -1.80 -18.41 -9.41
N ASP A 728 -0.81 -19.26 -9.17
CA ASP A 728 -0.23 -20.11 -10.21
C ASP A 728 -1.23 -21.11 -10.79
N ASP A 729 -2.10 -21.68 -9.96
CA ASP A 729 -3.12 -22.60 -10.46
C ASP A 729 -4.23 -21.89 -11.20
N MET A 730 -4.61 -20.69 -10.76
CA MET A 730 -5.56 -19.87 -11.49
C MET A 730 -5.01 -19.44 -12.85
N ALA A 731 -3.70 -19.27 -13.02
CA ALA A 731 -3.09 -19.05 -14.33
C ALA A 731 -3.33 -20.24 -15.28
N LYS A 732 -3.13 -21.48 -14.79
CA LYS A 732 -3.40 -22.70 -15.57
C LYS A 732 -4.88 -22.81 -15.95
N PHE A 733 -5.76 -22.49 -15.01
CA PHE A 733 -7.21 -22.50 -15.25
C PHE A 733 -7.64 -21.45 -16.29
N MET A 734 -7.12 -20.23 -16.20
CA MET A 734 -7.39 -19.18 -17.19
C MET A 734 -6.87 -19.57 -18.58
N ASN A 735 -5.66 -20.12 -18.68
CA ASN A 735 -5.12 -20.64 -19.93
C ASN A 735 -5.97 -21.79 -20.49
N PHE A 736 -6.45 -22.70 -19.65
CA PHE A 736 -7.36 -23.77 -20.06
C PHE A 736 -8.64 -23.23 -20.69
N LEU A 737 -9.25 -22.20 -20.09
CA LEU A 737 -10.44 -21.53 -20.62
C LEU A 737 -10.15 -20.78 -21.93
N LEU A 738 -9.07 -20.00 -21.98
CA LEU A 738 -8.68 -19.21 -23.16
C LEU A 738 -8.24 -20.10 -24.34
N ASN A 739 -7.66 -21.27 -24.06
CA ASN A 739 -7.24 -22.26 -25.06
C ASN A 739 -8.37 -23.24 -25.44
N GLY A 740 -9.63 -22.86 -25.22
CA GLY A 740 -10.79 -23.61 -25.68
C GLY A 740 -10.89 -25.03 -25.10
N GLY A 741 -10.46 -25.23 -23.85
CA GLY A 741 -10.64 -26.51 -23.13
C GLY A 741 -9.47 -27.49 -23.29
N LYS A 742 -8.30 -27.00 -23.70
CA LYS A 742 -7.05 -27.76 -23.75
C LYS A 742 -6.13 -27.39 -22.58
N THR A 743 -5.54 -28.41 -21.96
CA THR A 743 -4.52 -28.23 -20.92
C THR A 743 -3.18 -27.82 -21.55
N GLU A 744 -2.22 -27.42 -20.72
CA GLU A 744 -0.86 -27.12 -21.15
C GLU A 744 -0.15 -28.32 -21.79
N SER A 745 -0.44 -29.55 -21.31
CA SER A 745 0.05 -30.79 -21.91
C SER A 745 -0.58 -31.13 -23.27
N GLY A 746 -1.52 -30.32 -23.75
CA GLY A 746 -2.25 -30.54 -25.00
C GLY A 746 -3.46 -31.47 -24.88
N LEU A 747 -3.76 -32.00 -23.69
CA LEU A 747 -4.94 -32.83 -23.45
C LEU A 747 -6.21 -31.97 -23.61
N ARG A 748 -7.12 -32.40 -24.49
CA ARG A 748 -8.44 -31.79 -24.62
C ARG A 748 -9.39 -32.38 -23.59
N LEU A 749 -9.69 -31.61 -22.53
CA LEU A 749 -10.66 -32.02 -21.50
C LEU A 749 -12.10 -31.65 -21.86
N MET A 750 -12.27 -30.58 -22.63
CA MET A 750 -13.57 -30.13 -23.13
C MET A 750 -13.46 -29.66 -24.58
N TYR A 751 -14.54 -29.87 -25.32
CA TYR A 751 -14.69 -29.31 -26.67
C TYR A 751 -14.80 -27.78 -26.59
N GLU A 752 -14.22 -27.11 -27.58
CA GLU A 752 -14.14 -25.65 -27.60
C GLU A 752 -15.53 -24.99 -27.64
N GLU A 753 -16.48 -25.65 -28.30
CA GLU A 753 -17.88 -25.25 -28.37
C GLU A 753 -18.51 -25.18 -26.96
N LYS A 754 -18.17 -26.13 -26.08
CA LYS A 754 -18.66 -26.15 -24.70
C LYS A 754 -18.03 -25.05 -23.85
N ILE A 755 -16.75 -24.75 -24.05
CA ILE A 755 -16.12 -23.57 -23.43
C ILE A 755 -16.79 -22.27 -23.90
N LYS A 756 -17.08 -22.14 -25.20
CA LYS A 756 -17.76 -20.96 -25.75
C LYS A 756 -19.18 -20.78 -25.21
N GLU A 757 -19.90 -21.86 -24.90
CA GLU A 757 -21.22 -21.80 -24.26
C GLU A 757 -21.17 -21.11 -22.88
N LEU A 758 -20.06 -21.19 -22.12
CA LEU A 758 -19.91 -20.46 -20.85
C LEU A 758 -19.93 -18.94 -21.07
N PHE A 759 -19.45 -18.51 -22.23
CA PHE A 759 -19.17 -17.11 -22.55
C PHE A 759 -20.38 -16.41 -23.19
N LEU A 760 -21.47 -17.14 -23.47
CA LEU A 760 -22.69 -16.58 -24.07
C LEU A 760 -23.55 -15.87 -23.03
N PRO A 761 -24.17 -14.72 -23.34
CA PRO A 761 -25.06 -14.00 -22.42
C PRO A 761 -26.43 -14.67 -22.38
N TRP A 762 -26.64 -15.56 -21.42
CA TRP A 762 -27.87 -16.34 -21.26
C TRP A 762 -29.01 -15.56 -20.60
N ILE A 763 -28.70 -14.46 -19.92
CA ILE A 763 -29.66 -13.49 -19.40
C ILE A 763 -29.08 -12.08 -19.42
N HIS A 764 -29.93 -11.09 -19.70
CA HIS A 764 -29.54 -9.69 -19.64
C HIS A 764 -29.37 -9.24 -18.19
N LEU A 765 -28.29 -8.52 -17.91
CA LEU A 765 -28.08 -7.89 -16.60
C LEU A 765 -28.78 -6.54 -16.59
N GLN A 766 -29.59 -6.31 -15.56
CA GLN A 766 -30.00 -4.95 -15.20
C GLN A 766 -28.74 -4.15 -14.82
N LYS A 767 -28.78 -2.83 -14.99
CA LYS A 767 -27.63 -1.96 -14.64
C LYS A 767 -27.14 -2.29 -13.24
N SER A 768 -25.86 -2.64 -13.12
CA SER A 768 -25.25 -2.95 -11.82
C SER A 768 -24.97 -1.68 -11.03
N ASP A 769 -24.90 -1.80 -9.71
CA ASP A 769 -24.49 -0.69 -8.82
C ASP A 769 -23.13 -0.11 -9.23
N ILE A 770 -22.21 -0.96 -9.69
CA ILE A 770 -20.89 -0.56 -10.21
C ILE A 770 -21.02 0.23 -11.52
N GLN A 771 -21.88 -0.22 -12.44
CA GLN A 771 -22.11 0.50 -13.68
C GLN A 771 -22.76 1.87 -13.42
N GLU A 772 -23.75 1.92 -12.52
CA GLU A 772 -24.38 3.16 -12.07
C GLU A 772 -23.37 4.07 -11.34
N TYR A 773 -22.46 3.48 -10.56
CA TYR A 773 -21.37 4.18 -9.88
C TYR A 773 -20.41 4.84 -10.87
N PHE A 774 -19.98 4.12 -11.91
CA PHE A 774 -19.13 4.67 -12.97
C PHE A 774 -19.86 5.71 -13.83
N GLU A 775 -21.13 5.49 -14.20
CA GLU A 775 -21.92 6.46 -14.98
C GLU A 775 -22.13 7.79 -14.24
N LYS A 776 -22.23 7.76 -12.90
CA LYS A 776 -22.34 8.97 -12.07
C LYS A 776 -21.01 9.68 -11.82
N SER A 777 -19.88 9.04 -12.11
CA SER A 777 -18.55 9.60 -11.92
C SER A 777 -18.17 10.54 -13.06
N ARG A 778 -17.90 11.82 -12.77
CA ARG A 778 -17.47 12.79 -13.80
C ARG A 778 -15.98 12.60 -14.10
N GLY A 779 -15.66 12.16 -15.32
CA GLY A 779 -14.29 12.19 -15.83
C GLY A 779 -13.49 10.89 -15.69
N VAL A 780 -14.11 9.76 -15.31
CA VAL A 780 -13.47 8.44 -15.49
C VAL A 780 -13.33 8.17 -17.00
N PRO A 781 -12.11 8.02 -17.54
CA PRO A 781 -11.90 7.88 -18.99
C PRO A 781 -12.49 6.58 -19.56
N PHE A 782 -12.35 5.48 -18.82
CA PHE A 782 -12.79 4.15 -19.24
C PHE A 782 -13.42 3.39 -18.08
N SER A 783 -14.57 2.76 -18.33
CA SER A 783 -15.29 1.96 -17.33
C SER A 783 -15.76 0.64 -17.93
N ARG A 784 -16.07 -0.33 -17.05
CA ARG A 784 -16.69 -1.59 -17.45
C ARG A 784 -18.16 -1.37 -17.80
N LYS A 785 -18.62 -2.02 -18.87
CA LYS A 785 -20.03 -2.03 -19.27
C LYS A 785 -20.51 -3.47 -19.36
N TYR A 786 -21.31 -3.91 -18.41
CA TYR A 786 -21.88 -5.25 -18.43
C TYR A 786 -23.19 -5.27 -19.22
N SER A 787 -23.44 -6.35 -19.95
CA SER A 787 -24.62 -6.51 -20.80
C SER A 787 -25.37 -7.81 -20.58
N GLY A 788 -24.73 -8.82 -19.98
CA GLY A 788 -25.37 -10.09 -19.69
C GLY A 788 -24.57 -10.97 -18.76
N TYR A 789 -25.19 -12.06 -18.31
CA TYR A 789 -24.56 -13.08 -17.48
C TYR A 789 -24.53 -14.41 -18.23
N GLY A 790 -23.35 -15.04 -18.26
CA GLY A 790 -23.11 -16.34 -18.85
C GLY A 790 -23.18 -17.46 -17.83
N LEU A 791 -22.45 -18.56 -18.07
CA LEU A 791 -22.38 -19.66 -17.13
C LEU A 791 -21.28 -19.39 -16.09
N GLY A 792 -21.53 -18.45 -15.18
CA GLY A 792 -20.58 -18.07 -14.12
C GLY A 792 -19.70 -16.86 -14.45
N PHE A 793 -20.12 -16.03 -15.41
CA PHE A 793 -19.40 -14.81 -15.81
C PHE A 793 -20.36 -13.67 -16.06
N ASN A 794 -20.04 -12.49 -15.54
CA ASN A 794 -20.53 -11.24 -16.09
C ASN A 794 -19.85 -10.99 -17.44
N ILE A 795 -20.64 -10.66 -18.46
CA ILE A 795 -20.18 -10.43 -19.82
C ILE A 795 -20.35 -8.95 -20.12
N GLY A 796 -19.31 -8.34 -20.66
CA GLY A 796 -19.31 -6.92 -20.93
C GLY A 796 -18.18 -6.46 -21.85
N THR A 797 -17.89 -5.17 -21.79
CA THR A 797 -16.75 -4.56 -22.46
C THR A 797 -15.93 -3.64 -21.56
N TYR A 798 -14.65 -3.53 -21.86
CA TYR A 798 -13.72 -2.53 -21.32
C TYR A 798 -12.78 -2.08 -22.45
N ARG A 799 -12.72 -0.77 -22.72
CA ARG A 799 -12.01 -0.18 -23.90
C ARG A 799 -12.36 -0.91 -25.20
N ASP A 800 -13.64 -1.15 -25.42
CA ASP A 800 -14.20 -1.87 -26.57
C ASP A 800 -13.76 -3.33 -26.74
N HIS A 801 -12.93 -3.86 -25.82
CA HIS A 801 -12.61 -5.28 -25.75
C HIS A 801 -13.65 -6.04 -24.96
N ARG A 802 -13.96 -7.24 -25.41
CA ARG A 802 -14.93 -8.12 -24.73
C ARG A 802 -14.30 -8.65 -23.45
N ILE A 803 -15.00 -8.52 -22.33
CA ILE A 803 -14.59 -9.09 -21.05
C ILE A 803 -15.57 -10.16 -20.57
N LEU A 804 -15.01 -11.19 -19.94
CA LEU A 804 -15.72 -12.16 -19.11
C LEU A 804 -15.15 -12.02 -17.71
N GLU A 805 -15.99 -11.68 -16.74
CA GLU A 805 -15.53 -11.31 -15.40
C GLU A 805 -16.38 -11.97 -14.32
N GLU A 806 -15.73 -12.55 -13.32
CA GLU A 806 -16.41 -13.07 -12.14
C GLU A 806 -15.69 -12.59 -10.87
N THR A 807 -16.46 -12.11 -9.90
CA THR A 807 -15.95 -11.65 -8.60
C THR A 807 -16.14 -12.76 -7.57
N GLY A 808 -15.15 -12.91 -6.70
CA GLY A 808 -15.14 -13.90 -5.64
C GLY A 808 -15.22 -13.21 -4.29
N ASN A 809 -16.36 -13.31 -3.62
CA ASN A 809 -16.54 -12.70 -2.31
C ASN A 809 -16.96 -13.77 -1.30
N ILE A 810 -16.10 -14.02 -0.31
CA ILE A 810 -16.39 -14.82 0.87
C ILE A 810 -15.80 -14.11 2.08
N PHE A 811 -16.28 -14.39 3.29
CA PHE A 811 -15.79 -13.72 4.50
C PHE A 811 -14.26 -13.83 4.59
N GLY A 812 -13.58 -12.69 4.72
CA GLY A 812 -12.12 -12.64 4.78
C GLY A 812 -11.36 -12.76 3.46
N TYR A 813 -12.03 -13.03 2.32
CA TYR A 813 -11.34 -13.14 1.02
C TYR A 813 -12.07 -12.43 -0.10
N ARG A 814 -11.27 -11.89 -1.02
CA ARG A 814 -11.72 -11.09 -2.15
C ARG A 814 -10.90 -11.47 -3.38
N SER A 815 -11.53 -12.13 -4.36
CA SER A 815 -10.93 -12.53 -5.63
C SER A 815 -11.60 -11.90 -6.85
N LEU A 816 -10.91 -11.78 -7.98
CA LEU A 816 -11.42 -11.31 -9.26
C LEU A 816 -10.71 -12.09 -10.37
N MET A 817 -11.48 -12.61 -11.32
CA MET A 817 -10.95 -13.15 -12.57
C MET A 817 -11.54 -12.39 -13.75
N THR A 818 -10.69 -11.83 -14.61
CA THR A 818 -11.08 -11.13 -15.83
C THR A 818 -10.40 -11.81 -17.03
N LEU A 819 -11.19 -12.24 -18.01
CA LEU A 819 -10.70 -12.80 -19.27
C LEU A 819 -11.04 -11.86 -20.42
N PHE A 820 -10.10 -11.70 -21.36
CA PHE A 820 -10.25 -11.00 -22.63
C PHE A 820 -10.02 -12.03 -23.76
N PRO A 821 -11.06 -12.78 -24.18
CA PRO A 821 -10.90 -13.88 -25.13
C PRO A 821 -10.34 -13.44 -26.49
N ASP A 822 -10.73 -12.26 -26.95
CA ASP A 822 -10.27 -11.61 -28.19
C ASP A 822 -8.81 -11.16 -28.14
N LYS A 823 -8.22 -11.09 -26.94
CA LYS A 823 -6.84 -10.69 -26.70
C LYS A 823 -5.97 -11.80 -26.12
N ASN A 824 -6.53 -12.99 -25.92
CA ASN A 824 -5.88 -14.12 -25.25
C ASN A 824 -5.18 -13.70 -23.94
N LEU A 825 -5.86 -12.87 -23.15
CA LEU A 825 -5.37 -12.30 -21.89
C LEU A 825 -6.29 -12.73 -20.74
N GLY A 826 -5.70 -13.17 -19.63
CA GLY A 826 -6.40 -13.49 -18.40
C GLY A 826 -5.71 -12.86 -17.20
N ILE A 827 -6.48 -12.32 -16.26
CA ILE A 827 -6.00 -11.65 -15.06
C ILE A 827 -6.73 -12.24 -13.87
N PHE A 828 -5.98 -12.66 -12.85
CA PHE A 828 -6.54 -13.10 -11.56
C PHE A 828 -5.88 -12.33 -10.42
N ILE A 829 -6.71 -11.83 -9.50
CA ILE A 829 -6.30 -11.09 -8.31
C ILE A 829 -7.03 -11.68 -7.11
N SER A 830 -6.33 -11.94 -6.01
CA SER A 830 -6.92 -12.37 -4.74
C SER A 830 -6.31 -11.65 -3.55
N THR A 831 -7.10 -11.40 -2.51
CA THR A 831 -6.72 -10.66 -1.29
C THR A 831 -7.38 -11.26 -0.04
N THR A 832 -6.74 -11.11 1.12
CA THR A 832 -7.23 -11.62 2.42
C THR A 832 -7.89 -10.56 3.32
N GLY A 833 -8.31 -9.43 2.77
CA GLY A 833 -9.00 -8.38 3.52
C GLY A 833 -10.23 -7.85 2.78
N GLU A 834 -10.75 -6.72 3.26
CA GLU A 834 -11.86 -6.05 2.59
C GLU A 834 -11.39 -5.26 1.36
N ASP A 835 -12.20 -5.34 0.31
CA ASP A 835 -12.12 -4.51 -0.90
C ASP A 835 -13.47 -3.80 -1.04
N ASP A 836 -13.53 -2.56 -0.54
CA ASP A 836 -14.71 -1.69 -0.54
C ASP A 836 -15.28 -1.57 -1.97
N ASP A 837 -16.48 -2.11 -2.18
CA ASP A 837 -17.25 -2.04 -3.43
C ASP A 837 -16.51 -2.57 -4.68
N GLU A 838 -15.58 -3.52 -4.50
CA GLU A 838 -14.83 -4.21 -5.57
C GLU A 838 -13.85 -3.32 -6.36
N LEU A 839 -13.73 -2.05 -5.97
CA LEU A 839 -13.05 -1.02 -6.76
C LEU A 839 -11.54 -1.25 -6.85
N PHE A 840 -10.92 -1.81 -5.81
CA PHE A 840 -9.48 -2.08 -5.84
C PHE A 840 -9.12 -3.09 -6.91
N ARG A 841 -9.70 -4.30 -6.85
CA ARG A 841 -9.38 -5.37 -7.80
C ARG A 841 -9.76 -4.97 -9.23
N ILE A 842 -10.88 -4.27 -9.41
CA ILE A 842 -11.33 -3.76 -10.71
C ILE A 842 -10.32 -2.76 -11.29
N SER A 843 -9.83 -1.80 -10.49
CA SER A 843 -8.86 -0.80 -10.92
C SER A 843 -7.48 -1.42 -11.24
N VAL A 844 -7.01 -2.35 -10.41
CA VAL A 844 -5.78 -3.11 -10.67
C VAL A 844 -5.91 -3.95 -11.94
N SER A 845 -7.04 -4.65 -12.13
CA SER A 845 -7.33 -5.41 -13.34
C SER A 845 -7.37 -4.51 -14.59
N SER A 846 -7.95 -3.31 -14.49
CA SER A 846 -7.92 -2.31 -15.58
C SER A 846 -6.50 -1.85 -15.93
N TYR A 847 -5.68 -1.54 -14.92
CA TYR A 847 -4.28 -1.15 -15.13
C TYR A 847 -3.47 -2.24 -15.84
N ILE A 848 -3.62 -3.49 -15.38
CA ILE A 848 -2.98 -4.66 -16.00
C ILE A 848 -3.49 -4.87 -17.43
N ALA A 849 -4.80 -4.77 -17.64
CA ALA A 849 -5.41 -4.94 -18.94
C ALA A 849 -4.88 -3.91 -19.94
N ASP A 850 -4.75 -2.64 -19.55
CA ASP A 850 -4.17 -1.61 -20.40
C ASP A 850 -2.71 -1.95 -20.76
N LEU A 851 -1.89 -2.28 -19.74
CA LEU A 851 -0.47 -2.58 -19.91
C LEU A 851 -0.21 -3.77 -20.86
N TYR A 852 -1.03 -4.82 -20.80
CA TYR A 852 -0.87 -6.04 -21.60
C TYR A 852 -1.69 -6.08 -22.90
N ASN A 853 -2.59 -5.11 -23.11
CA ASN A 853 -3.23 -4.87 -24.40
C ASN A 853 -2.53 -3.77 -25.21
N GLU A 854 -1.41 -3.24 -24.70
CA GLU A 854 -0.62 -2.18 -25.34
C GLU A 854 -1.40 -0.86 -25.48
N GLU A 855 -2.34 -0.66 -24.58
CA GLU A 855 -3.06 0.60 -24.39
C GLU A 855 -2.30 1.45 -23.38
N GLU A 856 -2.36 2.78 -23.53
CA GLU A 856 -1.82 3.67 -22.49
C GLU A 856 -2.67 3.50 -21.20
N PRO A 857 -2.08 3.09 -20.06
CA PRO A 857 -2.83 2.93 -18.82
C PRO A 857 -3.32 4.29 -18.33
N TRP A 858 -4.64 4.45 -18.17
CA TRP A 858 -5.23 5.66 -17.59
C TRP A 858 -5.12 5.69 -16.05
N LEU A 859 -4.70 4.58 -15.46
CA LEU A 859 -4.38 4.41 -14.05
C LEU A 859 -2.86 4.31 -13.86
N ASN A 860 -2.37 4.75 -12.70
CA ASN A 860 -1.00 4.59 -12.24
C ASN A 860 -1.00 4.31 -10.74
N SER A 861 0.16 4.09 -10.12
CA SER A 861 0.23 3.79 -8.67
C SER A 861 -0.48 4.82 -7.78
N THR A 862 -0.42 6.12 -8.12
CA THR A 862 -1.11 7.18 -7.38
C THR A 862 -2.62 7.08 -7.55
N LEU A 863 -3.09 6.94 -8.79
CA LEU A 863 -4.52 6.82 -9.07
C LEU A 863 -5.12 5.53 -8.53
N LEU A 864 -4.39 4.41 -8.55
CA LEU A 864 -4.79 3.15 -7.93
C LEU A 864 -4.96 3.32 -6.39
N CYS A 865 -4.10 4.13 -5.76
CA CYS A 865 -4.23 4.43 -4.33
C CYS A 865 -5.42 5.31 -4.00
N SER A 866 -5.66 6.33 -4.81
CA SER A 866 -6.69 7.31 -4.54
C SER A 866 -8.05 6.93 -5.12
N PHE A 867 -8.12 5.91 -6.00
CA PHE A 867 -9.32 5.54 -6.73
C PHE A 867 -10.52 5.36 -5.77
N PRO A 868 -11.66 6.05 -6.01
CA PRO A 868 -12.08 6.76 -7.22
C PRO A 868 -11.64 8.24 -7.35
N ARG A 869 -10.86 8.80 -6.42
CA ARG A 869 -10.35 10.18 -6.54
C ARG A 869 -9.27 10.27 -7.62
N PRO A 870 -9.21 11.37 -8.40
CA PRO A 870 -10.00 12.61 -8.25
C PRO A 870 -11.37 12.60 -8.94
N PHE A 871 -11.71 11.53 -9.68
CA PHE A 871 -12.92 11.45 -10.49
C PHE A 871 -14.23 11.53 -9.69
N MET A 872 -14.15 11.27 -8.37
CA MET A 872 -15.26 11.47 -7.44
C MET A 872 -14.80 12.09 -6.11
N ALA A 873 -15.52 13.13 -5.66
CA ALA A 873 -15.21 13.86 -4.42
C ALA A 873 -15.52 13.08 -3.13
N HIS A 874 -16.42 12.09 -3.19
CA HIS A 874 -16.89 11.35 -2.01
C HIS A 874 -16.74 9.84 -2.23
N SER A 875 -15.87 9.19 -1.45
CA SER A 875 -16.01 7.75 -1.23
C SER A 875 -17.35 7.49 -0.51
N PRO A 876 -18.07 6.40 -0.82
CA PRO A 876 -19.29 6.07 -0.10
C PRO A 876 -19.02 6.07 1.41
N LYS A 877 -19.72 6.93 2.15
CA LYS A 877 -19.55 7.05 3.60
C LYS A 877 -19.95 5.72 4.25
N ARG A 878 -19.00 4.98 4.83
CA ARG A 878 -19.29 3.94 5.81
C ARG A 878 -20.03 4.61 6.96
N ARG A 879 -21.35 4.38 7.08
CA ARG A 879 -22.07 4.72 8.31
C ARG A 879 -21.53 3.80 9.39
N SER A 880 -20.74 4.33 10.32
CA SER A 880 -20.50 3.66 11.60
C SER A 880 -21.86 3.51 12.28
N ARG A 881 -22.45 2.31 12.21
CA ARG A 881 -23.60 2.03 13.06
C ARG A 881 -23.02 1.80 14.44
N TYR A 882 -22.98 2.86 15.23
CA TYR A 882 -22.92 2.74 16.68
C TYR A 882 -24.02 1.75 17.08
N LEU A 883 -23.61 0.64 17.71
CA LEU A 883 -24.53 -0.14 18.50
C LEU A 883 -24.97 0.78 19.64
N PRO A 884 -26.25 1.13 19.76
CA PRO A 884 -26.70 2.00 20.84
C PRO A 884 -26.48 1.33 22.20
N SER A 885 -26.30 2.18 23.21
CA SER A 885 -26.24 1.84 24.64
C SER A 885 -27.47 1.07 25.12
N ASP A 886 -27.33 0.32 26.21
CA ASP A 886 -28.36 -0.56 26.80
C ASP A 886 -29.73 0.12 26.91
N VAL A 887 -30.64 -0.25 26.02
CA VAL A 887 -32.04 0.19 26.04
C VAL A 887 -32.86 -0.85 26.80
N PRO A 888 -33.58 -0.47 27.88
CA PRO A 888 -34.45 -1.40 28.61
C PRO A 888 -35.50 -2.01 27.69
N LEU A 889 -35.80 -3.31 27.88
CA LEU A 889 -36.84 -4.03 27.15
C LEU A 889 -38.20 -3.33 27.28
N GLY A 890 -39.04 -3.46 26.24
CA GLY A 890 -40.36 -2.83 26.24
C GLY A 890 -41.38 -3.61 27.05
N ARG A 891 -41.06 -4.87 27.32
CA ARG A 891 -41.89 -5.90 27.94
C ARG A 891 -41.04 -6.82 28.81
N PRO A 892 -41.65 -7.64 29.69
CA PRO A 892 -40.94 -8.72 30.38
C PRO A 892 -40.14 -9.59 29.42
N ILE A 893 -38.92 -9.96 29.80
CA ILE A 893 -37.99 -10.70 28.94
C ILE A 893 -38.56 -12.05 28.45
N GLY A 894 -39.40 -12.69 29.27
CA GLY A 894 -40.08 -13.95 28.93
C GLY A 894 -41.10 -13.84 27.79
N ASP A 895 -41.61 -12.65 27.48
CA ASP A 895 -42.56 -12.46 26.38
C ASP A 895 -41.92 -12.75 25.02
N TYR A 896 -40.60 -12.48 24.91
CA TYR A 896 -39.81 -12.66 23.70
C TYR A 896 -39.26 -14.09 23.56
N THR A 897 -39.18 -14.87 24.64
CA THR A 897 -38.58 -16.21 24.60
C THR A 897 -39.53 -17.25 24.03
N GLY A 898 -38.99 -18.25 23.35
CA GLY A 898 -39.72 -19.38 22.77
C GLY A 898 -39.18 -19.79 21.40
N THR A 899 -39.80 -20.81 20.82
CA THR A 899 -39.50 -21.26 19.45
C THR A 899 -40.42 -20.54 18.47
N TYR A 900 -39.86 -20.01 17.38
CA TYR A 900 -40.56 -19.35 16.30
C TYR A 900 -40.33 -20.14 15.00
N HIS A 901 -41.39 -20.44 14.27
CA HIS A 901 -41.35 -21.30 13.09
C HIS A 901 -41.66 -20.53 11.81
N ASP A 902 -40.81 -20.69 10.80
CA ASP A 902 -41.09 -20.34 9.40
C ASP A 902 -41.06 -21.59 8.52
N GLU A 903 -41.83 -21.60 7.44
CA GLU A 903 -41.90 -22.75 6.53
C GLU A 903 -40.54 -23.02 5.84
N VAL A 904 -39.82 -21.97 5.44
CA VAL A 904 -38.56 -22.05 4.69
C VAL A 904 -37.37 -22.22 5.63
N PHE A 905 -37.22 -21.31 6.59
CA PHE A 905 -36.12 -21.22 7.54
C PHE A 905 -36.30 -22.11 8.78
N ARG A 906 -37.46 -22.75 8.96
CA ARG A 906 -37.74 -23.66 10.08
C ARG A 906 -37.65 -22.93 11.44
N ASP A 907 -37.24 -23.65 12.47
CA ASP A 907 -37.29 -23.20 13.85
C ASP A 907 -36.12 -22.26 14.17
N ILE A 908 -36.45 -21.12 14.77
CA ILE A 908 -35.53 -20.23 15.46
C ILE A 908 -35.90 -20.24 16.94
N THR A 909 -34.92 -20.36 17.82
CA THR A 909 -35.16 -20.34 19.27
C THR A 909 -34.67 -19.02 19.85
N VAL A 910 -35.53 -18.36 20.64
CA VAL A 910 -35.15 -17.19 21.44
C VAL A 910 -35.10 -17.61 22.91
N THR A 911 -33.92 -17.51 23.51
CA THR A 911 -33.67 -17.84 24.92
C THR A 911 -33.16 -16.62 25.69
N THR A 912 -33.02 -16.76 27.01
CA THR A 912 -32.38 -15.75 27.86
C THR A 912 -31.13 -16.34 28.48
N GLU A 913 -30.03 -15.61 28.41
CA GLU A 913 -28.76 -15.94 29.07
C GLU A 913 -28.19 -14.66 29.68
N ASN A 914 -27.82 -14.68 30.97
CA ASN A 914 -27.31 -13.50 31.70
C ASN A 914 -28.21 -12.25 31.57
N ASN A 915 -29.54 -12.45 31.59
CA ASN A 915 -30.54 -11.39 31.40
C ASN A 915 -30.49 -10.69 30.02
N GLN A 916 -29.88 -11.32 29.02
CA GLN A 916 -29.83 -10.88 27.63
C GLN A 916 -30.59 -11.87 26.74
N LEU A 917 -31.32 -11.35 25.74
CA LEU A 917 -32.00 -12.19 24.75
C LEU A 917 -30.98 -12.76 23.75
N LYS A 918 -31.06 -14.07 23.51
CA LYS A 918 -30.26 -14.81 22.53
C LYS A 918 -31.18 -15.42 21.49
N LEU A 919 -30.86 -15.26 20.21
CA LEU A 919 -31.54 -15.90 19.11
C LEU A 919 -30.60 -16.94 18.51
N THR A 920 -31.01 -18.20 18.47
CA THR A 920 -30.22 -19.29 17.85
C THR A 920 -30.92 -19.76 16.60
N TYR A 921 -30.16 -19.81 15.50
CA TYR A 921 -30.59 -20.37 14.23
C TYR A 921 -29.48 -21.24 13.63
N GLY A 922 -29.78 -22.53 13.48
CA GLY A 922 -28.82 -23.56 13.12
C GLY A 922 -27.57 -23.51 13.99
N TYR A 923 -26.39 -23.37 13.40
CA TYR A 923 -25.13 -23.36 14.17
C TYR A 923 -24.67 -21.98 14.66
N VAL A 924 -25.51 -20.93 14.53
CA VAL A 924 -25.15 -19.56 14.95
C VAL A 924 -26.10 -19.07 16.03
N THR A 925 -25.53 -18.49 17.08
CA THR A 925 -26.25 -17.73 18.10
C THR A 925 -25.99 -16.25 17.91
N PHE A 926 -27.04 -15.46 18.13
CA PHE A 926 -27.03 -14.02 18.01
C PHE A 926 -27.47 -13.38 19.32
N GLU A 927 -26.72 -12.39 19.79
CA GLU A 927 -27.17 -11.49 20.83
C GLU A 927 -28.23 -10.52 20.26
N LEU A 928 -29.36 -10.39 20.95
CA LEU A 928 -30.39 -9.41 20.60
C LEU A 928 -30.27 -8.17 21.49
N ARG A 929 -29.91 -7.03 20.90
CA ARG A 929 -29.86 -5.73 21.59
C ARG A 929 -30.99 -4.83 21.16
N LYS A 930 -31.80 -4.34 22.09
CA LYS A 930 -32.96 -3.51 21.76
C LYS A 930 -32.55 -2.19 21.09
N ARG A 931 -33.31 -1.77 20.08
CA ARG A 931 -33.17 -0.47 19.42
C ARG A 931 -33.93 0.60 20.18
N ALA A 932 -33.38 1.82 20.23
CA ALA A 932 -34.09 2.97 20.76
C ALA A 932 -35.42 3.22 20.00
N GLY A 933 -36.49 3.47 20.74
CA GLY A 933 -37.83 3.72 20.20
C GLY A 933 -38.93 2.91 20.90
N LYS A 934 -40.18 3.12 20.46
CA LYS A 934 -41.37 2.42 21.00
C LYS A 934 -41.64 1.06 20.36
N SER A 935 -40.97 0.72 19.26
CA SER A 935 -41.13 -0.57 18.56
C SER A 935 -40.27 -1.66 19.20
N GLU A 936 -40.73 -2.91 19.17
CA GLU A 936 -39.98 -4.09 19.62
C GLU A 936 -38.93 -4.53 18.58
N LYS A 937 -38.05 -3.61 18.19
CA LYS A 937 -36.96 -3.84 17.23
C LYS A 937 -35.65 -4.06 17.95
N PHE A 938 -34.87 -5.03 17.48
CA PHE A 938 -33.58 -5.42 18.03
C PHE A 938 -32.51 -5.46 16.94
N TYR A 939 -31.27 -5.17 17.32
CA TYR A 939 -30.09 -5.57 16.57
C TYR A 939 -29.79 -7.03 16.88
N MET A 940 -29.57 -7.82 15.83
CA MET A 940 -29.14 -9.21 15.91
C MET A 940 -27.63 -9.25 15.58
N ILE A 941 -26.80 -9.57 16.58
CA ILE A 941 -25.34 -9.51 16.54
C ILE A 941 -24.81 -10.93 16.71
N ALA A 942 -24.07 -11.45 15.73
CA ALA A 942 -23.58 -12.82 15.81
C ALA A 942 -22.55 -13.00 16.94
N GLU A 943 -22.46 -14.22 17.47
CA GLU A 943 -21.49 -14.60 18.50
C GLU A 943 -20.62 -15.77 18.04
N GLY A 944 -19.56 -16.07 18.80
CA GLY A 944 -18.66 -17.18 18.55
C GLY A 944 -17.95 -17.07 17.19
N SER A 945 -17.88 -18.18 16.46
CA SER A 945 -17.17 -18.27 15.18
C SER A 945 -17.73 -17.34 14.08
N ALA A 946 -18.97 -16.86 14.23
CA ALA A 946 -19.63 -15.97 13.26
C ALA A 946 -19.56 -14.48 13.64
N GLN A 947 -19.04 -14.14 14.83
CA GLN A 947 -19.17 -12.81 15.47
C GLN A 947 -18.77 -11.65 14.56
N TYR A 948 -17.66 -11.79 13.85
CA TYR A 948 -17.16 -10.74 12.97
C TYR A 948 -17.72 -10.90 11.55
N ALA A 949 -17.96 -12.13 11.09
CA ALA A 949 -18.36 -12.41 9.71
C ALA A 949 -19.75 -11.86 9.35
N LEU A 950 -20.73 -12.00 10.25
CA LEU A 950 -22.10 -11.57 10.01
C LEU A 950 -22.36 -10.17 10.57
N LYS A 951 -22.51 -9.19 9.66
CA LYS A 951 -22.83 -7.80 10.03
C LYS A 951 -24.15 -7.73 10.82
N PRO A 952 -24.25 -6.87 11.86
CA PRO A 952 -25.47 -6.71 12.64
C PRO A 952 -26.71 -6.41 11.77
N ARG A 953 -27.77 -7.19 11.97
CA ARG A 953 -29.06 -7.05 11.27
C ARG A 953 -30.15 -6.60 12.23
N THR A 954 -31.33 -6.33 11.69
CA THR A 954 -32.47 -5.91 12.50
C THR A 954 -33.53 -6.99 12.49
N VAL A 955 -34.05 -7.31 13.66
CA VAL A 955 -35.20 -8.17 13.87
C VAL A 955 -36.30 -7.37 14.60
N GLU A 956 -37.56 -7.74 14.39
CA GLU A 956 -38.71 -7.08 14.99
C GLU A 956 -39.67 -8.13 15.55
N PHE A 957 -40.04 -7.99 16.81
CA PHE A 957 -41.13 -8.77 17.39
C PHE A 957 -42.46 -8.03 17.15
N ARG A 958 -43.50 -8.76 16.73
CA ARG A 958 -44.82 -8.21 16.42
C ARG A 958 -45.94 -9.02 17.09
N GLU A 959 -47.11 -8.38 17.20
CA GLU A 959 -48.39 -8.99 17.53
C GLU A 959 -49.19 -9.14 16.22
N THR A 960 -49.84 -10.28 15.97
CA THR A 960 -50.64 -10.49 14.74
C THR A 960 -51.91 -9.65 14.68
N ASP A 961 -52.35 -9.00 15.76
CA ASP A 961 -53.68 -8.40 15.81
C ASP A 961 -53.73 -7.17 16.73
N ALA A 962 -53.91 -5.98 16.15
CA ALA A 962 -54.01 -4.72 16.90
C ALA A 962 -55.22 -4.67 17.86
N ASN A 963 -56.18 -5.60 17.70
CA ASN A 963 -57.37 -5.74 18.53
C ASN A 963 -57.27 -6.85 19.60
N ARG A 964 -56.21 -7.67 19.61
CA ARG A 964 -55.88 -8.60 20.70
C ARG A 964 -54.54 -8.17 21.30
N THR A 965 -54.56 -7.07 22.04
CA THR A 965 -53.37 -6.51 22.68
C THR A 965 -52.79 -7.47 23.72
N GLY A 966 -51.50 -7.82 23.62
CA GLY A 966 -50.75 -8.33 24.78
C GLY A 966 -49.75 -9.47 24.57
N TYR A 967 -49.68 -10.12 23.40
CA TYR A 967 -48.80 -11.29 23.23
C TYR A 967 -47.96 -11.22 21.94
N ILE A 968 -46.64 -11.31 22.10
CA ILE A 968 -45.70 -11.43 20.98
C ILE A 968 -45.83 -12.83 20.37
N ASN A 969 -46.24 -12.90 19.11
CA ASN A 969 -46.36 -14.17 18.40
C ASN A 969 -45.70 -14.20 17.02
N VAL A 970 -45.10 -13.10 16.59
CA VAL A 970 -44.38 -13.03 15.30
C VAL A 970 -42.98 -12.47 15.53
N LEU A 971 -41.99 -13.12 14.93
CA LEU A 971 -40.62 -12.65 14.79
C LEU A 971 -40.36 -12.35 13.32
N PHE A 972 -40.24 -11.08 12.96
CA PHE A 972 -39.98 -10.64 11.60
C PHE A 972 -38.49 -10.36 11.38
N ILE A 973 -37.89 -11.03 10.39
CA ILE A 973 -36.47 -10.89 10.07
C ILE A 973 -36.30 -10.46 8.61
N LYS A 974 -36.06 -9.17 8.41
CA LYS A 974 -35.85 -8.60 7.06
C LYS A 974 -34.71 -9.26 6.28
N SER A 975 -33.62 -9.61 6.95
CA SER A 975 -32.46 -10.23 6.28
C SER A 975 -32.70 -11.67 5.81
N PHE A 976 -33.79 -12.29 6.25
CA PHE A 976 -34.21 -13.63 5.87
C PHE A 976 -35.37 -13.50 4.87
N GLU A 977 -35.16 -12.72 3.81
CA GLU A 977 -36.13 -12.54 2.73
C GLU A 977 -37.50 -12.04 3.23
N ASP A 978 -37.48 -11.11 4.19
CA ASP A 978 -38.68 -10.54 4.84
C ASP A 978 -39.59 -11.61 5.48
N SER A 979 -39.00 -12.70 6.01
CA SER A 979 -39.75 -13.81 6.62
C SER A 979 -40.37 -13.45 7.97
N GLU A 980 -41.54 -14.03 8.22
CA GLU A 980 -42.29 -13.96 9.47
C GLU A 980 -42.31 -15.34 10.11
N PHE A 981 -41.70 -15.46 11.30
CA PHE A 981 -41.71 -16.69 12.07
C PHE A 981 -42.81 -16.60 13.13
N PHE A 982 -43.68 -17.61 13.19
CA PHE A 982 -44.79 -17.66 14.13
C PHE A 982 -44.39 -18.44 15.39
N LYS A 983 -44.63 -17.86 16.56
CA LYS A 983 -44.31 -18.48 17.85
C LYS A 983 -45.07 -19.80 18.00
N VAL A 984 -44.34 -20.89 18.19
CA VAL A 984 -44.91 -22.22 18.43
C VAL A 984 -45.50 -22.22 19.84
N PRO A 985 -46.79 -22.59 20.02
CA PRO A 985 -47.37 -22.71 21.35
C PRO A 985 -46.57 -23.72 22.19
N GLU A 986 -46.23 -23.35 23.43
CA GLU A 986 -45.76 -24.34 24.40
C GLU A 986 -46.90 -25.34 24.63
N ILE A 987 -46.75 -26.55 24.10
CA ILE A 987 -47.64 -27.65 24.45
C ILE A 987 -47.28 -28.04 25.87
N ASP A 988 -48.08 -27.59 26.83
CA ASP A 988 -48.01 -28.06 28.20
C ASP A 988 -48.37 -29.55 28.22
N THR A 989 -47.34 -30.40 28.19
CA THR A 989 -47.48 -31.85 28.23
C THR A 989 -48.05 -32.37 29.55
N THR A 990 -48.24 -31.51 30.56
CA THR A 990 -48.99 -31.88 31.78
C THR A 990 -50.51 -31.89 31.59
N SER A 991 -51.02 -31.37 30.46
CA SER A 991 -52.45 -31.31 30.15
C SER A 991 -52.94 -32.32 29.08
N ILE A 992 -52.08 -33.22 28.59
CA ILE A 992 -52.48 -34.38 27.75
C ILE A 992 -52.94 -35.55 28.63
N GLY A 993 -53.83 -35.25 29.56
CA GLY A 993 -54.65 -36.21 30.27
C GLY A 993 -56.09 -35.75 30.12
N ILE A 994 -56.96 -36.65 29.65
CA ILE A 994 -58.38 -36.43 29.29
C ILE A 994 -58.56 -35.97 27.83
N TRP A 995 -58.42 -36.93 26.90
CA TRP A 995 -59.51 -37.38 26.01
C TRP A 995 -59.01 -38.70 25.38
N ARG A 996 -59.49 -39.81 25.96
CA ARG A 996 -59.37 -41.16 25.43
C ARG A 996 -60.75 -41.64 25.06
#